data_AF-A0A7K1CY35-F1
#
_entry.id   AF-A0A7K1CY35-F1
#
_cell.length_a   1.000
_cell.length_b   1.000
_cell.length_c   1.000
_cell.angle_alpha   90.00
_cell.angle_beta   90.00
_cell.angle_gamma   90.00
#
_symmetry.space_group_name_H-M   'P 1'
#
loop_
_entity.id
_entity.type
_entity.pdbx_description
1 polymer ?
#
loop_
_entity_poly.entity_id
_entity_poly.type
_entity_poly.pdbx_seq_one_letter_code
_entity_poly.pdbx_strand_id
1 'polypeptide(L)'
;MSIPDIVFVTAVYPGPEGLSETDRVHFQQLYSAVQPLLCFTDTADNTVCAPTCIHLPRDQLAAFQQTEAVLPQLRNPEKDTLLHFQRGNAKAELLWRASQVQKATLGYVWLDFDILKISNNKERFLKRLSTLAESFQVIPEKVIAPGCLKSDQINWKHLFAFPIWRFCGGLLLVPTGLIEKFNTLHTEQLVKCTQLGATTWEINLWAAIEHQTPDLFYWYSADHNDSILEAPQKQRQKKLMYLSMIKNESRIIRRSIEAALSIVDAVCICDTGSTDNTLEVLQETYKSMTIPGKTYSGDAYAWKHFGYNRSLSFQCAVDMCQELGWDPEHTYAVLLDADMRLKPQPKFDKQVLTAIGYKIIQKSGSLEYYNTRFVKLSHPWKCVGVTHEYWDGGNTDTLTQDVVYIDDVGDGGCKADKFERDVRLLEQGLKDEPNNPRYLFYLAQSYKDNKQLDKAIEYYKKRIDAGGWYEEIWYSMYTLCKLYAEKGMAPDMEYWGLKAYEFRKERSENLLFMTRWFKDRRQYWKAWHYWELGSRIQKPNDLLFLETDCYEKAFELERTILHDYVFPHKKRESLDYSLAAFNKWGEGFCYSNLQWFVQRIPCQVRRLEFQDIGDFVATSTCIVPLRSGQYRLNVRYVNYRIQPNGGYLMSVNGVVNGDNPVLTENYTCLMDAKLNILSSLERMEMKDAPKSANTRIRGLEDVRIWRPSAESDELHYIATTSDHSYDGKIRQHTGVYNVETHTYEQSKSLKPPMPTDCEK
;
A
#
# COMPACT_ATOMS: atom_id res chain seq x y z
N MET A 1 -22.18 3.95 47.60
CA MET A 1 -22.19 4.72 46.34
C MET A 1 -20.94 4.35 45.55
N SER A 2 -21.05 4.21 44.23
CA SER A 2 -19.89 4.01 43.35
C SER A 2 -18.93 5.21 43.46
N ILE A 3 -17.63 4.96 43.45
CA ILE A 3 -16.63 6.02 43.40
C ILE A 3 -16.71 6.65 41.99
N PRO A 4 -16.96 7.96 41.86
CA PRO A 4 -17.02 8.64 40.56
C PRO A 4 -15.64 8.68 39.88
N ASP A 5 -15.63 8.75 38.56
CA ASP A 5 -14.38 8.91 37.81
C ASP A 5 -13.75 10.29 38.04
N ILE A 6 -14.57 11.33 37.96
CA ILE A 6 -14.17 12.72 38.16
C ILE A 6 -15.07 13.37 39.21
N VAL A 7 -14.49 14.21 40.07
CA VAL A 7 -15.23 15.08 41.00
C VAL A 7 -15.01 16.53 40.58
N PHE A 8 -16.10 17.26 40.36
CA PHE A 8 -16.03 18.69 40.07
C PHE A 8 -16.02 19.49 41.37
N VAL A 9 -15.26 20.58 41.39
CA VAL A 9 -15.02 21.41 42.57
C VAL A 9 -15.17 22.88 42.20
N THR A 10 -15.89 23.62 43.03
CA THR A 10 -16.00 25.08 42.94
C THR A 10 -16.05 25.69 44.34
N ALA A 11 -15.98 27.01 44.45
CA ALA A 11 -16.14 27.68 45.73
C ALA A 11 -16.83 29.03 45.59
N VAL A 12 -17.56 29.39 46.65
CA VAL A 12 -18.41 30.57 46.71
C VAL A 12 -18.20 31.27 48.04
N TYR A 13 -17.46 32.37 47.99
CA TYR A 13 -17.12 33.18 49.15
C TYR A 13 -17.67 34.60 48.97
N PRO A 14 -18.99 34.85 49.12
CA PRO A 14 -19.63 36.12 48.76
C PRO A 14 -19.04 37.34 49.51
N GLY A 15 -19.21 38.52 48.93
CA GLY A 15 -18.93 39.78 49.63
C GLY A 15 -20.03 40.13 50.66
N PRO A 16 -19.94 41.28 51.33
CA PRO A 16 -20.94 41.74 52.30
C PRO A 16 -22.36 41.82 51.72
N GLU A 17 -22.50 42.04 50.41
CA GLU A 17 -23.78 42.18 49.70
C GLU A 17 -24.42 40.83 49.29
N GLY A 18 -23.75 39.70 49.56
CA GLY A 18 -24.23 38.37 49.18
C GLY A 18 -24.04 38.03 47.70
N LEU A 19 -24.70 36.95 47.23
CA LEU A 19 -24.73 36.56 45.81
C LEU A 19 -25.90 37.23 45.09
N SER A 20 -25.64 37.71 43.87
CA SER A 20 -26.72 38.20 43.00
C SER A 20 -27.65 37.07 42.55
N GLU A 21 -28.89 37.41 42.18
CA GLU A 21 -29.84 36.43 41.65
C GLU A 21 -29.32 35.75 40.37
N THR A 22 -28.62 36.50 39.52
CA THR A 22 -27.99 35.98 38.30
C THR A 22 -26.93 34.91 38.60
N ASP A 23 -26.13 35.14 39.64
CA ASP A 23 -25.08 34.21 40.08
C ASP A 23 -25.68 32.92 40.65
N ARG A 24 -26.80 33.01 41.38
CA ARG A 24 -27.55 31.84 41.87
C ARG A 24 -28.08 30.98 40.73
N VAL A 25 -28.64 31.61 39.70
CA VAL A 25 -29.14 30.91 38.50
C VAL A 25 -28.01 30.21 37.75
N HIS A 26 -26.86 30.88 37.55
CA HIS A 26 -25.71 30.28 36.88
C HIS A 26 -25.19 29.07 37.66
N PHE A 27 -25.15 29.14 38.99
CA PHE A 27 -24.75 28.02 39.81
C PHE A 27 -25.70 26.82 39.69
N GLN A 28 -27.02 27.05 39.68
CA GLN A 28 -27.99 25.96 39.49
C GLN A 28 -27.83 25.27 38.12
N GLN A 29 -27.55 26.05 37.07
CA GLN A 29 -27.26 25.53 35.74
C GLN A 29 -25.97 24.71 35.73
N LEU A 30 -24.92 25.21 36.38
CA LEU A 30 -23.65 24.52 36.52
C LEU A 30 -23.81 23.19 37.29
N TYR A 31 -24.49 23.23 38.44
CA TYR A 31 -24.79 22.07 39.26
C TYR A 31 -25.59 21.02 38.50
N SER A 32 -26.58 21.44 37.71
CA SER A 32 -27.38 20.50 36.91
C SER A 32 -26.59 19.86 35.78
N ALA A 33 -25.57 20.55 35.26
CA ALA A 33 -24.75 20.06 34.16
C ALA A 33 -23.69 19.05 34.61
N VAL A 34 -23.12 19.17 35.82
CA VAL A 34 -22.03 18.31 36.29
C VAL A 34 -22.31 17.68 37.64
N GLN A 35 -22.11 16.37 37.74
CA GLN A 35 -22.25 15.60 38.98
C GLN A 35 -21.13 14.58 39.12
N PRO A 36 -20.53 14.42 40.32
CA PRO A 36 -20.75 15.21 41.54
C PRO A 36 -20.04 16.58 41.46
N LEU A 37 -20.69 17.65 41.94
CA LEU A 37 -20.11 18.98 42.13
C LEU A 37 -20.05 19.33 43.62
N LEU A 38 -18.84 19.51 44.14
CA LEU A 38 -18.57 19.98 45.50
C LEU A 38 -18.39 21.50 45.50
N CYS A 39 -19.12 22.19 46.37
CA CYS A 39 -19.06 23.64 46.50
C CYS A 39 -18.61 24.04 47.91
N PHE A 40 -17.46 24.68 48.04
CA PHE A 40 -16.99 25.21 49.33
C PHE A 40 -17.50 26.62 49.57
N THR A 41 -17.93 26.94 50.80
CA THR A 41 -18.46 28.26 51.13
C THR A 41 -18.28 28.60 52.61
N ASP A 42 -18.29 29.89 52.96
CA ASP A 42 -18.19 30.38 54.34
C ASP A 42 -19.54 30.57 55.03
N THR A 43 -20.66 30.33 54.35
CA THR A 43 -21.99 30.29 54.97
C THR A 43 -22.34 28.87 55.43
N ALA A 44 -22.96 28.74 56.60
CA ALA A 44 -23.56 27.48 57.04
C ALA A 44 -25.00 27.30 56.50
N ASP A 45 -25.50 28.30 55.78
CA ASP A 45 -26.83 28.31 55.19
C ASP A 45 -26.82 27.66 53.79
N ASN A 46 -27.36 26.44 53.70
CA ASN A 46 -27.48 25.68 52.46
C ASN A 46 -28.46 26.32 51.45
N THR A 47 -29.22 27.35 51.81
CA THR A 47 -30.11 28.08 50.88
C THR A 47 -29.35 28.95 49.87
N VAL A 48 -28.04 29.12 50.06
CA VAL A 48 -27.19 29.90 49.16
C VAL A 48 -26.77 29.09 47.92
N CYS A 49 -26.49 27.78 48.04
CA CYS A 49 -25.95 26.96 46.94
C CYS A 49 -26.20 25.43 47.09
N ALA A 50 -27.38 24.88 46.77
CA ALA A 50 -27.62 23.43 46.51
C ALA A 50 -27.24 22.40 47.64
N PRO A 51 -27.58 21.09 47.50
CA PRO A 51 -27.44 20.08 48.58
C PRO A 51 -26.01 19.65 48.97
N THR A 52 -24.98 19.96 48.16
CA THR A 52 -23.59 19.48 48.36
C THR A 52 -22.62 20.59 48.78
N CYS A 53 -23.12 21.64 49.43
CA CYS A 53 -22.27 22.66 50.04
C CYS A 53 -21.45 22.12 51.21
N ILE A 54 -20.17 22.46 51.22
CA ILE A 54 -19.24 22.16 52.30
C ILE A 54 -18.91 23.49 52.99
N HIS A 55 -19.35 23.63 54.24
CA HIS A 55 -19.01 24.79 55.05
C HIS A 55 -17.51 24.76 55.39
N LEU A 56 -16.77 25.73 54.86
CA LEU A 56 -15.35 25.94 55.08
C LEU A 56 -15.09 27.45 55.20
N PRO A 57 -15.06 28.00 56.43
CA PRO A 57 -14.73 29.38 56.68
C PRO A 57 -13.43 29.80 55.97
N ARG A 58 -13.47 30.94 55.27
CA ARG A 58 -12.36 31.39 54.42
C ARG A 58 -11.07 31.64 55.21
N ASP A 59 -11.17 32.03 56.48
CA ASP A 59 -10.06 32.20 57.42
C ASP A 59 -9.35 30.89 57.81
N GLN A 60 -9.82 29.73 57.33
CA GLN A 60 -9.12 28.44 57.47
C GLN A 60 -8.27 28.08 56.25
N LEU A 61 -8.31 28.88 55.18
CA LEU A 61 -7.53 28.67 53.97
C LEU A 61 -6.19 29.41 54.08
N ALA A 62 -5.13 28.79 53.55
CA ALA A 62 -3.78 29.35 53.59
C ALA A 62 -3.70 30.71 52.88
N ALA A 63 -4.39 30.83 51.73
CA ALA A 63 -4.42 32.06 50.94
C ALA A 63 -5.05 33.25 51.69
N PHE A 64 -5.94 33.00 52.65
CA PHE A 64 -6.66 34.05 53.39
C PHE A 64 -5.97 34.46 54.70
N GLN A 65 -4.90 33.76 55.12
CA GLN A 65 -4.13 34.13 56.31
C GLN A 65 -3.41 35.48 56.17
N GLN A 66 -3.10 35.88 54.93
CA GLN A 66 -2.44 37.14 54.64
C GLN A 66 -3.47 38.27 54.58
N THR A 67 -3.66 38.98 55.69
CA THR A 67 -4.63 40.08 55.82
C THR A 67 -4.20 41.36 55.09
N GLU A 68 -2.90 41.55 54.87
CA GLU A 68 -2.32 42.66 54.10
C GLU A 68 -1.26 42.16 53.12
N ALA A 69 -1.29 42.65 51.88
CA ALA A 69 -0.31 42.29 50.85
C ALA A 69 -0.07 43.44 49.85
N VAL A 70 1.17 43.57 49.41
CA VAL A 70 1.52 44.38 48.25
C VAL A 70 0.92 43.72 47.01
N LEU A 71 0.01 44.45 46.35
CA LEU A 71 -0.68 43.98 45.14
C LEU A 71 0.12 44.35 43.87
N PRO A 72 0.01 43.57 42.78
CA PRO A 72 0.69 43.86 41.52
C PRO A 72 0.41 45.29 41.02
N GLN A 73 1.44 45.96 40.52
CA GLN A 73 1.37 47.38 40.16
C GLN A 73 0.47 47.64 38.94
N LEU A 74 0.42 46.70 37.98
CA LEU A 74 -0.26 46.86 36.70
C LEU A 74 -1.48 45.95 36.60
N ARG A 75 -2.28 45.97 37.66
CA ARG A 75 -3.56 45.25 37.80
C ARG A 75 -4.74 46.16 37.52
N ASN A 76 -5.93 45.59 37.33
CA ASN A 76 -7.19 46.34 37.36
C ASN A 76 -7.61 46.54 38.84
N PRO A 77 -7.60 47.77 39.41
CA PRO A 77 -7.86 47.97 40.84
C PRO A 77 -9.28 47.62 41.29
N GLU A 78 -10.26 47.67 40.38
CA GLU A 78 -11.67 47.36 40.68
C GLU A 78 -11.92 45.84 40.72
N LYS A 79 -11.21 45.08 39.87
CA LYS A 79 -11.36 43.63 39.75
C LYS A 79 -10.34 42.86 40.60
N ASP A 80 -9.06 43.21 40.47
CA ASP A 80 -7.92 42.50 41.05
C ASP A 80 -7.65 42.98 42.49
N THR A 81 -8.64 42.79 43.34
CA THR A 81 -8.57 43.08 44.78
C THR A 81 -7.77 42.01 45.53
N LEU A 82 -7.36 42.28 46.78
CA LEU A 82 -6.74 41.25 47.64
C LEU A 82 -7.63 40.00 47.73
N LEU A 83 -8.94 40.20 47.91
CA LEU A 83 -9.91 39.11 47.97
C LEU A 83 -9.96 38.29 46.66
N HIS A 84 -9.79 38.92 45.51
CA HIS A 84 -9.71 38.21 44.22
C HIS A 84 -8.49 37.26 44.19
N PHE A 85 -7.31 37.75 44.58
CA PHE A 85 -6.10 36.93 44.64
C PHE A 85 -6.21 35.80 45.66
N GLN A 86 -6.80 36.06 46.83
CA GLN A 86 -6.98 35.03 47.86
C GLN A 86 -7.91 33.91 47.38
N ARG A 87 -9.00 34.25 46.68
CA ARG A 87 -9.91 33.26 46.08
C ARG A 87 -9.20 32.42 45.01
N GLY A 88 -8.45 33.06 44.11
CA GLY A 88 -7.67 32.37 43.09
C GLY A 88 -6.64 31.41 43.68
N ASN A 89 -5.88 31.88 44.67
CA ASN A 89 -4.82 31.08 45.30
C ASN A 89 -5.35 29.97 46.23
N ALA A 90 -6.64 29.96 46.57
CA ALA A 90 -7.26 28.88 47.33
C ALA A 90 -7.57 27.63 46.47
N LYS A 91 -7.58 27.74 45.13
CA LYS A 91 -8.04 26.67 44.21
C LYS A 91 -7.33 25.33 44.44
N ALA A 92 -6.01 25.34 44.55
CA ALA A 92 -5.21 24.11 44.76
C ALA A 92 -5.53 23.44 46.11
N GLU A 93 -5.66 24.23 47.17
CA GLU A 93 -6.01 23.74 48.51
C GLU A 93 -7.43 23.17 48.54
N LEU A 94 -8.38 23.84 47.88
CA LEU A 94 -9.77 23.40 47.79
C LEU A 94 -9.91 22.09 47.00
N LEU A 95 -9.18 21.91 45.90
CA LEU A 95 -9.12 20.63 45.19
C LEU A 95 -8.54 19.51 46.06
N TRP A 96 -7.49 19.81 46.84
CA TRP A 96 -6.94 18.84 47.79
C TRP A 96 -7.93 18.50 48.90
N ARG A 97 -8.61 19.49 49.50
CA ARG A 97 -9.66 19.26 50.51
C ARG A 97 -10.83 18.46 49.93
N ALA A 98 -11.23 18.72 48.69
CA ALA A 98 -12.25 17.91 47.98
C ALA A 98 -11.85 16.42 47.93
N SER A 99 -10.57 16.11 47.69
CA SER A 99 -10.06 14.74 47.68
C SER A 99 -10.07 14.03 49.04
N GLN A 100 -10.19 14.80 50.12
CA GLN A 100 -10.39 14.27 51.48
C GLN A 100 -11.87 14.01 51.79
N VAL A 101 -12.78 14.73 51.13
CA VAL A 101 -14.23 14.61 51.33
C VAL A 101 -14.84 13.54 50.42
N GLN A 102 -14.48 13.51 49.14
CA GLN A 102 -15.00 12.55 48.17
C GLN A 102 -13.87 12.00 47.29
N LYS A 103 -13.73 10.68 47.25
CA LYS A 103 -12.74 10.03 46.39
C LYS A 103 -13.20 10.04 44.92
N ALA A 104 -12.24 10.23 44.01
CA ALA A 104 -12.40 10.10 42.56
C ALA A 104 -11.40 9.07 42.02
N THR A 105 -11.77 8.24 41.05
CA THR A 105 -10.86 7.24 40.47
C THR A 105 -9.82 7.87 39.53
N LEU A 106 -10.21 8.90 38.76
CA LEU A 106 -9.34 9.55 37.75
C LEU A 106 -8.83 10.91 38.20
N GLY A 107 -9.67 11.81 38.72
CA GLY A 107 -9.20 13.13 39.16
C GLY A 107 -10.26 14.14 39.59
N TYR A 108 -9.80 15.37 39.83
CA TYR A 108 -10.59 16.50 40.33
C TYR A 108 -10.53 17.66 39.34
N VAL A 109 -11.68 18.27 39.06
CA VAL A 109 -11.80 19.39 38.12
C VAL A 109 -12.27 20.64 38.84
N TRP A 110 -11.44 21.68 38.83
CA TRP A 110 -11.85 23.01 39.25
C TRP A 110 -12.69 23.66 38.16
N LEU A 111 -13.80 24.29 38.56
CA LEU A 111 -14.60 25.18 37.74
C LEU A 111 -14.85 26.47 38.52
N ASP A 112 -14.46 27.61 37.96
CA ASP A 112 -14.85 28.90 38.54
C ASP A 112 -16.37 28.99 38.63
N PHE A 113 -16.87 29.51 39.75
CA PHE A 113 -18.30 29.60 40.02
C PHE A 113 -19.05 30.41 38.93
N ASP A 114 -18.38 31.41 38.36
CA ASP A 114 -18.91 32.28 37.33
C ASP A 114 -18.42 31.94 35.91
N ILE A 115 -17.95 30.69 35.68
CA ILE A 115 -17.46 30.22 34.38
C ILE A 115 -18.48 30.38 33.24
N LEU A 116 -19.79 30.45 33.53
CA LEU A 116 -20.81 30.68 32.51
C LEU A 116 -20.82 32.12 31.96
N LYS A 117 -20.15 33.08 32.62
CA LYS A 117 -20.04 34.47 32.14
C LYS A 117 -19.11 34.61 30.95
N ILE A 118 -18.16 33.68 30.77
CA ILE A 118 -17.23 33.69 29.62
C ILE A 118 -17.80 32.99 28.39
N SER A 119 -18.90 32.26 28.51
CA SER A 119 -19.46 31.50 27.39
C SER A 119 -20.14 32.40 26.36
N ASN A 120 -19.83 32.18 25.07
CA ASN A 120 -20.51 32.83 23.95
C ASN A 120 -21.87 32.18 23.66
N ASN A 121 -22.00 30.88 23.92
CA ASN A 121 -23.25 30.12 23.80
C ASN A 121 -23.45 29.20 25.01
N LYS A 122 -24.24 29.67 25.97
CA LYS A 122 -24.46 28.98 27.26
C LYS A 122 -25.03 27.57 27.12
N GLU A 123 -25.97 27.37 26.19
CA GLU A 123 -26.59 26.05 25.98
C GLU A 123 -25.56 25.03 25.46
N ARG A 124 -24.77 25.42 24.45
CA ARG A 124 -23.69 24.58 23.92
C ARG A 124 -22.62 24.33 24.97
N PHE A 125 -22.27 25.34 25.77
CA PHE A 125 -21.28 25.24 26.83
C PHE A 125 -21.72 24.25 27.91
N LEU A 126 -22.96 24.38 28.40
CA LEU A 126 -23.54 23.45 29.39
C LEU A 126 -23.62 22.02 28.83
N LYS A 127 -24.01 21.85 27.56
CA LYS A 127 -24.03 20.53 26.91
C LYS A 127 -22.63 19.90 26.88
N ARG A 128 -21.61 20.66 26.45
CA ARG A 128 -20.20 20.20 26.46
C ARG A 128 -19.74 19.85 27.87
N LEU A 129 -20.06 20.70 28.84
CA LEU A 129 -19.71 20.50 30.24
C LEU A 129 -20.34 19.21 30.80
N SER A 130 -21.59 18.90 30.42
CA SER A 130 -22.27 17.68 30.87
C SER A 130 -21.64 16.39 30.37
N THR A 131 -21.02 16.42 29.19
CA THR A 131 -20.29 15.27 28.63
C THR A 131 -18.82 15.24 29.06
N LEU A 132 -18.36 16.29 29.77
CA LEU A 132 -16.95 16.51 30.01
C LEU A 132 -16.31 15.37 30.81
N ALA A 133 -16.99 14.88 31.85
CA ALA A 133 -16.47 13.78 32.67
C ALA A 133 -16.23 12.48 31.86
N GLU A 134 -17.07 12.21 30.87
CA GLU A 134 -16.96 11.02 30.02
C GLU A 134 -15.91 11.20 28.93
N SER A 135 -15.82 12.42 28.40
CA SER A 135 -15.06 12.74 27.19
C SER A 135 -13.65 13.25 27.46
N PHE A 136 -13.33 13.75 28.67
CA PHE A 136 -11.99 14.23 29.02
C PHE A 136 -10.96 13.10 29.11
N GLN A 137 -9.82 13.26 28.45
CA GLN A 137 -8.67 12.39 28.64
C GLN A 137 -7.89 12.83 29.88
N VAL A 138 -7.97 12.04 30.95
CA VAL A 138 -7.09 12.21 32.11
C VAL A 138 -5.72 11.60 31.80
N ILE A 139 -4.67 12.39 31.96
CA ILE A 139 -3.27 11.96 31.81
C ILE A 139 -2.71 11.82 33.23
N PRO A 140 -2.47 10.61 33.75
CA PRO A 140 -2.18 10.39 35.17
C PRO A 140 -1.00 11.22 35.70
N GLU A 141 -0.02 11.52 34.86
CA GLU A 141 1.22 12.22 35.20
C GLU A 141 1.17 13.73 34.91
N LYS A 142 0.05 14.28 34.44
CA LYS A 142 -0.06 15.70 34.05
C LYS A 142 -1.25 16.42 34.68
N VAL A 143 -1.01 17.61 35.21
CA VAL A 143 -2.06 18.60 35.52
C VAL A 143 -2.53 19.24 34.21
N ILE A 144 -3.81 19.12 33.88
CA ILE A 144 -4.34 19.59 32.60
C ILE A 144 -4.95 20.98 32.75
N ALA A 145 -4.43 21.95 32.00
CA ALA A 145 -4.84 23.34 32.14
C ALA A 145 -4.97 24.04 30.76
N PRO A 146 -6.09 24.73 30.48
CA PRO A 146 -6.25 25.59 29.32
C PRO A 146 -5.41 26.86 29.47
N GLY A 147 -4.90 27.42 28.38
CA GLY A 147 -4.21 28.70 28.43
C GLY A 147 -4.02 29.42 27.11
N CYS A 148 -3.71 30.73 27.22
CA CYS A 148 -3.65 31.64 26.09
C CYS A 148 -2.25 31.74 25.48
N LEU A 149 -1.21 31.68 26.32
CA LEU A 149 0.19 31.84 25.89
C LEU A 149 1.00 30.55 26.06
N LYS A 150 1.91 30.31 25.11
CA LYS A 150 2.91 29.22 25.20
C LYS A 150 4.02 29.58 26.19
N SER A 151 4.70 28.57 26.74
CA SER A 151 5.73 28.77 27.77
C SER A 151 6.94 29.59 27.30
N ASP A 152 7.27 29.52 26.01
CA ASP A 152 8.32 30.32 25.33
C ASP A 152 7.94 31.79 25.10
N GLN A 153 6.67 32.14 25.29
CA GLN A 153 6.15 33.51 25.18
C GLN A 153 6.09 34.24 26.52
N ILE A 154 6.43 33.56 27.62
CA ILE A 154 6.36 34.12 28.98
C ILE A 154 7.64 34.90 29.29
N ASN A 155 7.48 36.15 29.73
CA ASN A 155 8.57 36.91 30.33
C ASN A 155 8.60 36.71 31.85
N TRP A 156 9.47 35.79 32.29
CA TRP A 156 9.63 35.41 33.70
C TRP A 156 10.10 36.56 34.62
N LYS A 157 10.66 37.65 34.07
CA LYS A 157 11.09 38.82 34.86
C LYS A 157 9.92 39.65 35.43
N HIS A 158 8.69 39.39 34.97
CA HIS A 158 7.50 40.17 35.33
C HIS A 158 6.41 39.33 36.02
N LEU A 159 6.78 38.19 36.63
CA LEU A 159 5.87 37.27 37.34
C LEU A 159 4.97 37.94 38.39
N PHE A 160 5.36 39.09 38.93
CA PHE A 160 4.61 39.84 39.95
C PHE A 160 4.03 41.17 39.43
N ALA A 161 4.21 41.51 38.16
CA ALA A 161 3.77 42.79 37.60
C ALA A 161 2.45 42.69 36.81
N PHE A 162 2.26 41.60 36.07
CA PHE A 162 1.09 41.38 35.20
C PHE A 162 0.61 39.92 35.26
N PRO A 163 -0.65 39.63 34.90
CA PRO A 163 -1.10 38.25 34.69
C PRO A 163 -0.36 37.63 33.49
N ILE A 164 0.21 36.44 33.68
CA ILE A 164 1.07 35.80 32.66
C ILE A 164 0.27 35.10 31.55
N TRP A 165 -1.05 34.95 31.69
CA TRP A 165 -1.96 34.31 30.71
C TRP A 165 -1.47 32.98 30.11
N ARG A 166 -0.49 32.33 30.74
CA ARG A 166 -0.05 30.98 30.45
C ARG A 166 -1.19 30.00 30.69
N PHE A 167 -2.03 30.27 31.69
CA PHE A 167 -3.24 29.53 31.99
C PHE A 167 -4.44 30.48 32.07
N CYS A 168 -5.64 29.99 31.76
CA CYS A 168 -6.88 30.78 31.82
C CYS A 168 -7.46 30.89 33.25
N GLY A 169 -7.05 30.02 34.18
CA GLY A 169 -7.48 30.03 35.58
C GLY A 169 -8.89 29.48 35.86
N GLY A 170 -9.82 29.61 34.92
CA GLY A 170 -11.24 29.22 35.08
C GLY A 170 -11.53 27.72 35.14
N LEU A 171 -10.62 26.90 34.63
CA LEU A 171 -10.72 25.44 34.61
C LEU A 171 -9.35 24.83 34.87
N LEU A 172 -9.30 23.79 35.70
CA LEU A 172 -8.08 23.05 35.99
C LEU A 172 -8.42 21.60 36.31
N LEU A 173 -7.76 20.63 35.69
CA LEU A 173 -7.91 19.21 36.05
C LEU A 173 -6.62 18.69 36.69
N VAL A 174 -6.76 18.09 37.86
CA VAL A 174 -5.67 17.46 38.60
C VAL A 174 -5.97 15.97 38.77
N PRO A 175 -5.16 15.06 38.19
CA PRO A 175 -5.32 13.63 38.40
C PRO A 175 -5.24 13.23 39.88
N THR A 176 -5.95 12.18 40.28
CA THR A 176 -5.99 11.73 41.68
C THR A 176 -4.59 11.49 42.24
N GLY A 177 -3.67 10.93 41.45
CA GLY A 177 -2.28 10.69 41.86
C GLY A 177 -1.40 11.94 42.02
N LEU A 178 -1.85 13.11 41.52
CA LEU A 178 -1.09 14.36 41.57
C LEU A 178 -1.65 15.40 42.54
N ILE A 179 -2.82 15.15 43.12
CA ILE A 179 -3.54 16.17 43.90
C ILE A 179 -2.74 16.73 45.07
N GLU A 180 -2.08 15.86 45.82
CA GLU A 180 -1.25 16.23 46.95
C GLU A 180 0.02 16.97 46.49
N LYS A 181 0.71 16.43 45.48
CA LYS A 181 1.90 17.06 44.90
C LYS A 181 1.61 18.46 44.38
N PHE A 182 0.51 18.64 43.65
CA PHE A 182 0.13 19.94 43.10
C PHE A 182 -0.19 20.96 44.20
N ASN A 183 -0.94 20.56 45.23
CA ASN A 183 -1.23 21.41 46.38
C ASN A 183 0.03 21.83 47.15
N THR A 184 0.97 20.91 47.37
CA THR A 184 2.25 21.22 48.02
C THR A 184 3.04 22.25 47.22
N LEU A 185 3.24 22.01 45.91
CA LEU A 185 3.98 22.93 45.04
C LEU A 185 3.32 24.32 44.97
N HIS A 186 1.99 24.36 44.94
CA HIS A 186 1.23 25.61 44.98
C HIS A 186 1.44 26.36 46.30
N THR A 187 1.32 25.64 47.42
CA THR A 187 1.52 26.20 48.76
C THR A 187 2.93 26.77 48.93
N GLU A 188 3.96 26.08 48.43
CA GLU A 188 5.34 26.58 48.44
C GLU A 188 5.51 27.90 47.68
N GLN A 189 4.86 28.06 46.52
CA GLN A 189 4.90 29.33 45.77
C GLN A 189 4.13 30.44 46.49
N LEU A 190 2.99 30.10 47.09
CA LEU A 190 2.18 31.04 47.87
C LEU A 190 2.95 31.55 49.10
N VAL A 191 3.62 30.66 49.84
CA VAL A 191 4.46 31.01 51.00
C VAL A 191 5.59 31.97 50.61
N LYS A 192 6.23 31.77 49.44
CA LYS A 192 7.24 32.71 48.93
C LYS A 192 6.66 34.11 48.71
N CYS A 193 5.44 34.22 48.20
CA CYS A 193 4.76 35.51 48.03
C CYS A 193 4.53 36.17 49.39
N THR A 194 4.00 35.41 50.34
CA THR A 194 3.71 35.90 51.70
C THR A 194 4.98 36.34 52.44
N GLN A 195 6.09 35.63 52.30
CA GLN A 195 7.40 36.04 52.86
C GLN A 195 7.90 37.38 52.28
N LEU A 196 7.53 37.70 51.04
CA LEU A 196 7.82 38.98 50.40
C LEU A 196 6.79 40.07 50.75
N GLY A 197 5.80 39.76 51.59
CA GLY A 197 4.68 40.65 51.89
C GLY A 197 3.81 40.96 50.68
N ALA A 198 3.83 40.13 49.63
CA ALA A 198 3.16 40.36 48.35
C ALA A 198 2.21 39.22 47.99
N THR A 199 1.38 39.44 46.97
CA THR A 199 0.53 38.37 46.36
C THR A 199 0.40 38.60 44.85
N THR A 200 -0.11 37.60 44.12
CA THR A 200 -0.28 37.63 42.67
C THR A 200 -1.39 36.67 42.23
N TRP A 201 -1.74 36.67 40.94
CA TRP A 201 -2.72 35.74 40.35
C TRP A 201 -2.25 34.28 40.50
N GLU A 202 -3.17 33.36 40.73
CA GLU A 202 -2.88 31.92 40.87
C GLU A 202 -2.23 31.33 39.62
N ILE A 203 -2.60 31.83 38.44
CA ILE A 203 -2.03 31.41 37.17
C ILE A 203 -0.54 31.78 37.06
N ASN A 204 -0.09 32.81 37.79
CA ASN A 204 1.32 33.17 37.87
C ASN A 204 2.07 32.19 38.80
N LEU A 205 1.42 31.71 39.88
CA LEU A 205 1.98 30.64 40.70
C LEU A 205 2.06 29.33 39.89
N TRP A 206 1.03 28.99 39.11
CA TRP A 206 1.04 27.80 38.24
C TRP A 206 2.15 27.89 37.18
N ALA A 207 2.36 29.06 36.59
CA ALA A 207 3.48 29.29 35.66
C ALA A 207 4.82 29.10 36.38
N ALA A 208 4.98 29.60 37.61
CA ALA A 208 6.18 29.37 38.41
C ALA A 208 6.40 27.87 38.73
N ILE A 209 5.34 27.12 39.01
CA ILE A 209 5.40 25.67 39.19
C ILE A 209 5.83 24.97 37.90
N GLU A 210 5.25 25.34 36.75
CA GLU A 210 5.63 24.81 35.44
C GLU A 210 7.11 25.12 35.13
N HIS A 211 7.59 26.32 35.46
CA HIS A 211 9.00 26.67 35.28
C HIS A 211 9.94 25.77 36.10
N GLN A 212 9.55 25.42 37.32
CA GLN A 212 10.32 24.54 38.20
C GLN A 212 10.14 23.06 37.87
N THR A 213 9.00 22.71 37.29
CA THR A 213 8.59 21.34 36.98
C THR A 213 8.02 21.30 35.55
N PRO A 214 8.87 21.41 34.50
CA PRO A 214 8.42 21.60 33.11
C PRO A 214 7.48 20.51 32.62
N ASP A 215 7.62 19.30 33.17
CA ASP A 215 6.80 18.15 32.81
C ASP A 215 5.51 18.00 33.63
N LEU A 216 5.17 18.90 34.54
CA LEU A 216 3.98 18.71 35.37
C LEU A 216 2.68 19.03 34.63
N PHE A 217 2.68 19.98 33.71
CA PHE A 217 1.46 20.44 33.05
C PHE A 217 1.26 19.82 31.66
N TYR A 218 0.02 19.51 31.33
CA TYR A 218 -0.45 19.38 29.97
C TYR A 218 -1.24 20.64 29.63
N TRP A 219 -0.63 21.49 28.80
CA TRP A 219 -1.24 22.72 28.35
C TRP A 219 -1.93 22.52 27.00
N TYR A 220 -3.13 23.08 26.84
CA TYR A 220 -3.79 23.19 25.54
C TYR A 220 -4.24 24.63 25.29
N SER A 221 -4.19 25.02 24.02
CA SER A 221 -4.53 26.37 23.58
C SER A 221 -6.01 26.65 23.78
N ALA A 222 -6.32 27.70 24.52
CA ALA A 222 -7.68 28.16 24.79
C ALA A 222 -7.68 29.67 25.08
N ASP A 223 -8.87 30.23 25.15
CA ASP A 223 -9.13 31.60 25.59
C ASP A 223 -10.29 31.61 26.60
N HIS A 224 -10.61 32.78 27.15
CA HIS A 224 -11.70 33.00 28.10
C HIS A 224 -13.06 33.00 27.37
N ASN A 225 -13.34 31.89 26.69
CA ASN A 225 -14.58 31.61 25.96
C ASN A 225 -14.85 30.09 25.92
N ASP A 226 -15.74 29.65 25.03
CA ASP A 226 -16.14 28.23 24.90
C ASP A 226 -14.95 27.27 24.61
N SER A 227 -13.80 27.77 24.15
CA SER A 227 -12.58 26.97 23.91
C SER A 227 -11.94 26.43 25.19
N ILE A 228 -12.27 26.97 26.36
CA ILE A 228 -11.77 26.46 27.65
C ILE A 228 -12.23 25.01 27.95
N LEU A 229 -13.25 24.52 27.21
CA LEU A 229 -13.73 23.13 27.30
C LEU A 229 -13.15 22.22 26.20
N GLU A 230 -12.26 22.73 25.34
CA GLU A 230 -11.64 21.98 24.22
C GLU A 230 -10.39 21.21 24.65
N ALA A 231 -10.45 20.66 25.86
CA ALA A 231 -9.45 19.78 26.41
C ALA A 231 -9.22 18.52 25.57
N PRO A 232 -8.06 17.85 25.71
CA PRO A 232 -7.81 16.56 25.08
C PRO A 232 -8.95 15.58 25.39
N GLN A 233 -9.59 15.08 24.33
CA GLN A 233 -10.71 14.16 24.43
C GLN A 233 -10.20 12.71 24.43
N LYS A 234 -10.85 11.81 25.18
CA LYS A 234 -10.66 10.36 25.02
C LYS A 234 -10.94 10.01 23.57
N GLN A 235 -9.97 9.45 22.85
CA GLN A 235 -10.22 8.90 21.53
C GLN A 235 -11.26 7.77 21.67
N ARG A 236 -12.45 7.97 21.11
CA ARG A 236 -13.45 6.90 21.00
C ARG A 236 -12.84 5.80 20.13
N GLN A 237 -12.75 4.58 20.67
CA GLN A 237 -12.24 3.44 19.92
C GLN A 237 -13.09 3.22 18.66
N LYS A 238 -12.43 3.21 17.49
CA LYS A 238 -13.09 2.88 16.23
C LYS A 238 -13.51 1.41 16.24
N LYS A 239 -14.71 1.14 15.72
CA LYS A 239 -15.25 -0.22 15.55
C LYS A 239 -15.29 -0.61 14.07
N LEU A 240 -15.02 -1.88 13.80
CA LEU A 240 -15.08 -2.47 12.46
C LEU A 240 -16.08 -3.60 12.43
N MET A 241 -16.96 -3.62 11.43
CA MET A 241 -17.93 -4.68 11.21
C MET A 241 -17.61 -5.39 9.92
N TYR A 242 -17.33 -6.70 9.96
CA TYR A 242 -17.31 -7.51 8.75
C TYR A 242 -18.71 -7.46 8.13
N LEU A 243 -18.81 -7.09 6.85
CA LEU A 243 -20.06 -7.07 6.12
C LEU A 243 -19.94 -7.87 4.83
N SER A 244 -20.79 -8.89 4.69
CA SER A 244 -20.88 -9.67 3.46
C SER A 244 -22.32 -9.88 3.02
N MET A 245 -22.53 -9.85 1.70
CA MET A 245 -23.75 -10.26 1.02
C MET A 245 -23.48 -11.59 0.33
N ILE A 246 -24.21 -12.64 0.68
CA ILE A 246 -23.90 -14.02 0.25
C ILE A 246 -25.11 -14.75 -0.33
N LYS A 247 -24.80 -15.84 -1.04
CA LYS A 247 -25.73 -16.91 -1.41
C LYS A 247 -24.96 -18.19 -1.71
N ASN A 248 -25.26 -19.28 -1.03
CA ASN A 248 -24.67 -20.61 -1.25
C ASN A 248 -23.13 -20.62 -1.17
N GLU A 249 -22.57 -20.14 -0.06
CA GLU A 249 -21.13 -19.99 0.17
C GLU A 249 -20.60 -20.88 1.30
N SER A 250 -21.27 -22.00 1.58
CA SER A 250 -20.97 -22.88 2.73
C SER A 250 -19.54 -23.40 2.74
N ARG A 251 -18.92 -23.52 1.55
CA ARG A 251 -17.54 -23.99 1.37
C ARG A 251 -16.48 -22.98 1.80
N ILE A 252 -16.77 -21.68 1.74
CA ILE A 252 -15.75 -20.63 1.83
C ILE A 252 -16.05 -19.52 2.84
N ILE A 253 -17.30 -19.34 3.27
CA ILE A 253 -17.69 -18.23 4.14
C ILE A 253 -16.94 -18.21 5.48
N ARG A 254 -16.74 -19.38 6.11
CA ARG A 254 -15.99 -19.49 7.37
C ARG A 254 -14.58 -18.91 7.22
N ARG A 255 -13.88 -19.28 6.14
CA ARG A 255 -12.53 -18.82 5.83
C ARG A 255 -12.45 -17.31 5.66
N SER A 256 -13.44 -16.71 4.98
CA SER A 256 -13.50 -15.26 4.79
C SER A 256 -13.64 -14.52 6.12
N ILE A 257 -14.55 -15.00 6.98
CA ILE A 257 -14.77 -14.40 8.30
C ILE A 257 -13.51 -14.56 9.17
N GLU A 258 -12.95 -15.76 9.26
CA GLU A 258 -11.73 -16.05 10.04
C GLU A 258 -10.55 -15.15 9.65
N ALA A 259 -10.39 -14.85 8.36
CA ALA A 259 -9.34 -13.95 7.87
C ALA A 259 -9.48 -12.51 8.39
N ALA A 260 -10.69 -12.07 8.77
CA ALA A 260 -10.95 -10.73 9.26
C ALA A 260 -11.03 -10.62 10.80
N LEU A 261 -11.18 -11.74 11.52
CA LEU A 261 -11.40 -11.77 12.98
C LEU A 261 -10.34 -11.02 13.81
N SER A 262 -9.12 -10.87 13.29
CA SER A 262 -8.05 -10.16 14.00
C SER A 262 -8.29 -8.65 14.13
N ILE A 263 -9.17 -8.07 13.31
CA ILE A 263 -9.43 -6.62 13.32
C ILE A 263 -10.90 -6.25 13.44
N VAL A 264 -11.85 -7.13 13.10
CA VAL A 264 -13.28 -6.80 13.19
C VAL A 264 -13.81 -7.02 14.60
N ASP A 265 -14.79 -6.21 15.00
CA ASP A 265 -15.47 -6.25 16.30
C ASP A 265 -16.86 -6.91 16.22
N ALA A 266 -17.41 -7.10 15.01
CA ALA A 266 -18.68 -7.77 14.75
C ALA A 266 -18.73 -8.36 13.34
N VAL A 267 -19.63 -9.31 13.12
CA VAL A 267 -19.89 -9.95 11.82
C VAL A 267 -21.35 -9.79 11.42
N CYS A 268 -21.60 -9.06 10.34
CA CYS A 268 -22.92 -8.87 9.74
C CYS A 268 -22.98 -9.59 8.39
N ILE A 269 -23.95 -10.49 8.24
CA ILE A 269 -24.19 -11.23 7.00
C ILE A 269 -25.58 -10.92 6.47
N CYS A 270 -25.68 -10.54 5.20
CA CYS A 270 -26.93 -10.45 4.47
C CYS A 270 -27.03 -11.66 3.53
N ASP A 271 -27.87 -12.63 3.89
CA ASP A 271 -28.14 -13.81 3.06
C ASP A 271 -29.29 -13.53 2.09
N THR A 272 -29.00 -13.66 0.80
CA THR A 272 -29.95 -13.34 -0.27
C THR A 272 -30.81 -14.53 -0.71
N GLY A 273 -30.88 -15.56 0.14
CA GLY A 273 -31.64 -16.79 -0.07
C GLY A 273 -30.76 -17.99 -0.38
N SER A 274 -29.85 -18.33 0.55
CA SER A 274 -29.08 -19.59 0.48
C SER A 274 -30.01 -20.81 0.62
N THR A 275 -29.72 -21.84 -0.15
CA THR A 275 -30.44 -23.12 -0.22
C THR A 275 -29.53 -24.32 0.09
N ASP A 276 -28.22 -24.10 0.21
CA ASP A 276 -27.27 -25.09 0.72
C ASP A 276 -27.10 -24.96 2.24
N ASN A 277 -26.07 -25.60 2.80
CA ASN A 277 -25.80 -25.58 4.23
C ASN A 277 -25.08 -24.31 4.74
N THR A 278 -25.17 -23.18 4.03
CA THR A 278 -24.45 -21.94 4.41
C THR A 278 -24.91 -21.40 5.77
N LEU A 279 -26.22 -21.45 6.05
CA LEU A 279 -26.77 -20.92 7.31
C LEU A 279 -26.32 -21.72 8.52
N GLU A 280 -26.23 -23.05 8.40
CA GLU A 280 -25.69 -23.93 9.43
C GLU A 280 -24.21 -23.64 9.69
N VAL A 281 -23.41 -23.47 8.63
CA VAL A 281 -21.98 -23.11 8.75
C VAL A 281 -21.83 -21.77 9.45
N LEU A 282 -22.66 -20.76 9.16
CA LEU A 282 -22.64 -19.48 9.85
C LEU A 282 -22.96 -19.61 11.33
N GLN A 283 -24.01 -20.37 11.69
CA GLN A 283 -24.37 -20.62 13.10
C GLN A 283 -23.23 -21.27 13.89
N GLU A 284 -22.57 -22.28 13.32
CA GLU A 284 -21.40 -22.90 13.94
C GLU A 284 -20.24 -21.91 14.07
N THR A 285 -20.01 -21.11 13.03
CA THR A 285 -18.91 -20.14 13.01
C THR A 285 -19.15 -19.09 14.10
N TYR A 286 -20.37 -18.57 14.29
CA TYR A 286 -20.69 -17.64 15.37
C TYR A 286 -20.47 -18.22 16.76
N LYS A 287 -20.77 -19.51 16.98
CA LYS A 287 -20.48 -20.19 18.26
C LYS A 287 -18.99 -20.25 18.58
N SER A 288 -18.13 -20.24 17.56
CA SER A 288 -16.67 -20.29 17.73
C SER A 288 -16.02 -18.91 17.91
N MET A 289 -16.76 -17.82 17.67
CA MET A 289 -16.25 -16.45 17.79
C MET A 289 -16.44 -15.88 19.20
N THR A 290 -15.58 -14.93 19.56
CA THR A 290 -15.70 -14.12 20.79
C THR A 290 -16.39 -12.77 20.56
N ILE A 291 -16.75 -12.47 19.31
CA ILE A 291 -17.41 -11.23 18.87
C ILE A 291 -18.84 -11.52 18.37
N PRO A 292 -19.76 -10.55 18.45
CA PRO A 292 -21.13 -10.74 17.99
C PRO A 292 -21.20 -10.99 16.48
N GLY A 293 -22.03 -11.96 16.08
CA GLY A 293 -22.34 -12.29 14.71
C GLY A 293 -23.85 -12.36 14.47
N LYS A 294 -24.33 -11.84 13.33
CA LYS A 294 -25.75 -11.86 12.95
C LYS A 294 -25.92 -12.10 11.46
N THR A 295 -26.88 -12.96 11.12
CA THR A 295 -27.35 -13.17 9.75
C THR A 295 -28.74 -12.54 9.58
N TYR A 296 -28.90 -11.75 8.53
CA TYR A 296 -30.17 -11.26 8.03
C TYR A 296 -30.57 -12.12 6.82
N SER A 297 -31.74 -12.75 6.88
CA SER A 297 -32.24 -13.67 5.84
C SER A 297 -33.77 -13.64 5.76
N GLY A 298 -34.34 -14.23 4.70
CA GLY A 298 -35.78 -14.27 4.43
C GLY A 298 -36.24 -13.31 3.33
N ASP A 299 -37.55 -13.22 3.11
CA ASP A 299 -38.14 -12.53 1.95
C ASP A 299 -37.75 -11.04 1.85
N ALA A 300 -37.56 -10.37 2.99
CA ALA A 300 -37.12 -8.97 3.02
C ALA A 300 -35.71 -8.74 2.44
N TYR A 301 -34.88 -9.79 2.41
CA TYR A 301 -33.49 -9.78 1.94
C TYR A 301 -33.29 -10.55 0.63
N ALA A 302 -34.39 -11.00 0.01
CA ALA A 302 -34.36 -11.77 -1.22
C ALA A 302 -33.58 -11.07 -2.33
N TRP A 303 -32.89 -11.87 -3.14
CA TRP A 303 -32.11 -11.39 -4.28
C TRP A 303 -32.96 -10.59 -5.28
N LYS A 304 -32.48 -9.40 -5.65
CA LYS A 304 -33.01 -8.57 -6.74
C LYS A 304 -31.92 -8.29 -7.78
N HIS A 305 -30.84 -7.62 -7.38
CA HIS A 305 -29.64 -7.38 -8.18
C HIS A 305 -28.51 -6.86 -7.27
N PHE A 306 -27.27 -6.84 -7.76
CA PHE A 306 -26.07 -6.57 -6.94
C PHE A 306 -26.16 -5.26 -6.16
N GLY A 307 -26.41 -4.12 -6.82
CA GLY A 307 -26.47 -2.82 -6.15
C GLY A 307 -27.58 -2.70 -5.10
N TYR A 308 -28.76 -3.28 -5.34
CA TYR A 308 -29.86 -3.26 -4.38
C TYR A 308 -29.49 -4.06 -3.14
N ASN A 309 -29.07 -5.32 -3.31
CA ASN A 309 -28.80 -6.20 -2.18
C ASN A 309 -27.53 -5.79 -1.41
N ARG A 310 -26.50 -5.21 -2.06
CA ARG A 310 -25.37 -4.60 -1.34
C ARG A 310 -25.78 -3.38 -0.54
N SER A 311 -26.63 -2.50 -1.08
CA SER A 311 -27.20 -1.36 -0.33
C SER A 311 -28.03 -1.84 0.87
N LEU A 312 -28.81 -2.91 0.67
CA LEU A 312 -29.57 -3.54 1.75
C LEU A 312 -28.66 -4.17 2.81
N SER A 313 -27.57 -4.81 2.42
CA SER A 313 -26.58 -5.35 3.38
C SER A 313 -25.93 -4.23 4.21
N PHE A 314 -25.71 -3.05 3.61
CA PHE A 314 -25.21 -1.89 4.35
C PHE A 314 -26.22 -1.42 5.40
N GLN A 315 -27.52 -1.40 5.05
CA GLN A 315 -28.57 -1.11 6.03
C GLN A 315 -28.59 -2.13 7.17
N CYS A 316 -28.39 -3.42 6.88
CA CYS A 316 -28.29 -4.47 7.91
C CYS A 316 -27.14 -4.20 8.90
N ALA A 317 -26.01 -3.65 8.42
CA ALA A 317 -24.89 -3.26 9.27
C ALA A 317 -25.21 -2.02 10.12
N VAL A 318 -25.95 -1.05 9.57
CA VAL A 318 -26.44 0.12 10.32
C VAL A 318 -27.40 -0.32 11.43
N ASP A 319 -28.35 -1.21 11.13
CA ASP A 319 -29.31 -1.74 12.09
C ASP A 319 -28.58 -2.52 13.20
N MET A 320 -27.60 -3.37 12.84
CA MET A 320 -26.79 -4.10 13.82
C MET A 320 -25.93 -3.16 14.68
N CYS A 321 -25.41 -2.07 14.11
CA CYS A 321 -24.66 -1.05 14.85
C CYS A 321 -25.53 -0.40 15.95
N GLN A 322 -26.79 -0.10 15.62
CA GLN A 322 -27.76 0.44 16.58
C GLN A 322 -28.11 -0.59 17.68
N GLU A 323 -28.36 -1.85 17.30
CA GLU A 323 -28.64 -2.94 18.25
C GLU A 323 -27.49 -3.17 19.26
N LEU A 324 -26.24 -3.02 18.79
CA LEU A 324 -25.04 -3.14 19.64
C LEU A 324 -24.76 -1.89 20.48
N GLY A 325 -25.55 -0.82 20.33
CA GLY A 325 -25.33 0.47 21.01
C GLY A 325 -24.05 1.18 20.56
N TRP A 326 -23.56 0.89 19.35
CA TRP A 326 -22.35 1.50 18.80
C TRP A 326 -22.64 2.85 18.17
N ASP A 327 -21.65 3.75 18.19
CA ASP A 327 -21.73 5.04 17.52
C ASP A 327 -21.40 4.88 16.02
N PRO A 328 -22.35 5.14 15.10
CA PRO A 328 -22.12 4.99 13.67
C PRO A 328 -21.06 5.96 13.11
N GLU A 329 -20.78 7.08 13.79
CA GLU A 329 -19.71 8.02 13.39
C GLU A 329 -18.31 7.44 13.65
N HIS A 330 -18.22 6.47 14.55
CA HIS A 330 -16.98 5.79 14.94
C HIS A 330 -16.95 4.32 14.49
N THR A 331 -17.87 3.91 13.63
CA THR A 331 -17.98 2.53 13.15
C THR A 331 -17.88 2.47 11.62
N TYR A 332 -17.11 1.51 11.11
CA TYR A 332 -17.02 1.22 9.67
C TYR A 332 -17.44 -0.20 9.37
N ALA A 333 -18.12 -0.42 8.24
CA ALA A 333 -18.25 -1.74 7.63
C ALA A 333 -17.04 -2.04 6.74
N VAL A 334 -16.57 -3.29 6.81
CA VAL A 334 -15.53 -3.87 5.96
C VAL A 334 -16.22 -4.80 4.96
N LEU A 335 -16.28 -4.34 3.71
CA LEU A 335 -17.06 -4.93 2.63
C LEU A 335 -16.32 -6.11 1.99
N LEU A 336 -16.67 -7.35 2.33
CA LEU A 336 -15.98 -8.54 1.87
C LEU A 336 -16.94 -9.52 1.19
N ASP A 337 -16.53 -10.06 0.04
CA ASP A 337 -17.20 -11.19 -0.59
C ASP A 337 -16.64 -12.51 0.00
N ALA A 338 -17.40 -13.60 -0.06
CA ALA A 338 -17.06 -14.84 0.65
C ALA A 338 -15.77 -15.54 0.13
N ASP A 339 -15.32 -15.21 -1.08
CA ASP A 339 -14.06 -15.67 -1.67
C ASP A 339 -12.84 -14.80 -1.30
N MET A 340 -13.06 -13.71 -0.57
CA MET A 340 -12.01 -12.77 -0.16
C MET A 340 -11.44 -13.11 1.22
N ARG A 341 -10.12 -12.95 1.34
CA ARG A 341 -9.38 -13.00 2.61
C ARG A 341 -8.79 -11.64 2.91
N LEU A 342 -9.22 -11.01 4.00
CA LEU A 342 -8.60 -9.78 4.47
C LEU A 342 -7.21 -10.07 5.04
N LYS A 343 -6.23 -9.22 4.71
CA LYS A 343 -4.83 -9.37 5.13
C LYS A 343 -4.35 -8.09 5.83
N PRO A 344 -4.75 -7.86 7.10
CA PRO A 344 -4.20 -6.76 7.88
C PRO A 344 -2.69 -6.96 8.07
N GLN A 345 -1.93 -5.88 7.94
CA GLN A 345 -0.49 -5.88 8.17
C GLN A 345 -0.19 -5.38 9.60
N PRO A 346 1.05 -5.57 10.11
CA PRO A 346 1.41 -5.10 11.46
C PRO A 346 1.22 -3.60 11.71
N LYS A 347 1.19 -2.79 10.64
CA LYS A 347 0.93 -1.35 10.71
C LYS A 347 -0.55 -0.98 10.80
N PHE A 348 -1.46 -1.96 10.69
CA PHE A 348 -2.88 -1.68 10.74
C PHE A 348 -3.29 -1.21 12.14
N ASP A 349 -3.79 0.02 12.21
CA ASP A 349 -4.42 0.58 13.39
C ASP A 349 -5.77 1.18 12.98
N LYS A 350 -6.85 0.86 13.70
CA LYS A 350 -8.19 1.40 13.42
C LYS A 350 -8.23 2.93 13.53
N GLN A 351 -7.33 3.54 14.29
CA GLN A 351 -7.27 5.00 14.48
C GLN A 351 -6.90 5.76 13.19
N VAL A 352 -6.32 5.09 12.19
CA VAL A 352 -6.04 5.72 10.88
C VAL A 352 -7.32 6.02 10.08
N LEU A 353 -8.48 5.51 10.51
CA LEU A 353 -9.77 5.66 9.83
C LEU A 353 -10.51 6.95 10.23
N THR A 354 -10.22 8.02 9.50
CA THR A 354 -10.77 9.37 9.67
C THR A 354 -11.75 9.79 8.57
N ALA A 355 -11.58 9.30 7.33
CA ALA A 355 -12.40 9.62 6.16
C ALA A 355 -13.75 8.89 6.16
N ILE A 356 -14.66 9.24 5.25
CA ILE A 356 -15.96 8.56 5.13
C ILE A 356 -15.84 7.13 4.59
N GLY A 357 -14.77 6.82 3.86
CA GLY A 357 -14.49 5.48 3.36
C GLY A 357 -13.08 5.36 2.79
N TYR A 358 -12.64 4.12 2.57
CA TYR A 358 -11.29 3.81 2.09
C TYR A 358 -11.27 2.79 0.97
N LYS A 359 -10.41 3.05 -0.01
CA LYS A 359 -9.95 2.09 -1.01
C LYS A 359 -8.73 1.34 -0.51
N ILE A 360 -8.68 0.04 -0.79
CA ILE A 360 -7.54 -0.82 -0.48
C ILE A 360 -7.19 -1.68 -1.69
N ILE A 361 -5.97 -2.21 -1.74
CA ILE A 361 -5.57 -3.13 -2.81
C ILE A 361 -6.32 -4.45 -2.66
N GLN A 362 -6.90 -4.92 -3.76
CA GLN A 362 -7.46 -6.24 -3.95
C GLN A 362 -6.62 -6.98 -4.99
N LYS A 363 -6.14 -8.18 -4.64
CA LYS A 363 -5.27 -9.02 -5.47
C LYS A 363 -6.05 -10.22 -5.96
N SER A 364 -6.18 -10.37 -7.28
CA SER A 364 -6.79 -11.54 -7.92
C SER A 364 -5.80 -12.14 -8.92
N GLY A 365 -5.09 -13.19 -8.49
CA GLY A 365 -3.96 -13.73 -9.25
C GLY A 365 -2.85 -12.71 -9.44
N SER A 366 -2.49 -12.39 -10.68
CA SER A 366 -1.51 -11.35 -11.03
C SER A 366 -2.09 -9.94 -11.13
N LEU A 367 -3.40 -9.77 -10.96
CA LEU A 367 -4.07 -8.47 -11.07
C LEU A 367 -4.19 -7.81 -9.68
N GLU A 368 -3.76 -6.56 -9.58
CA GLU A 368 -3.92 -5.74 -8.38
C GLU A 368 -4.62 -4.43 -8.71
N TYR A 369 -5.66 -4.09 -7.95
CA TYR A 369 -6.41 -2.85 -8.14
C TYR A 369 -6.99 -2.32 -6.83
N TYR A 370 -7.21 -1.02 -6.76
CA TYR A 370 -7.87 -0.38 -5.62
C TYR A 370 -9.39 -0.50 -5.71
N ASN A 371 -10.02 -0.90 -4.60
CA ASN A 371 -11.47 -0.96 -4.49
C ASN A 371 -11.93 -0.43 -3.12
N THR A 372 -13.09 0.24 -3.07
CA THR A 372 -13.68 0.76 -1.82
C THR A 372 -14.15 -0.41 -0.96
N ARG A 373 -13.53 -0.57 0.21
CA ARG A 373 -13.74 -1.72 1.09
C ARG A 373 -14.00 -1.37 2.54
N PHE A 374 -13.69 -0.15 2.98
CA PHE A 374 -14.11 0.36 4.29
C PHE A 374 -15.09 1.51 4.08
N VAL A 375 -16.25 1.45 4.73
CA VAL A 375 -17.29 2.48 4.59
C VAL A 375 -17.85 2.85 5.97
N LYS A 376 -17.86 4.14 6.31
CA LYS A 376 -18.34 4.65 7.60
C LYS A 376 -19.86 4.49 7.68
N LEU A 377 -20.37 3.97 8.80
CA LEU A 377 -21.80 3.67 8.96
C LEU A 377 -22.68 4.91 9.11
N SER A 378 -22.14 6.05 9.55
CA SER A 378 -22.90 7.32 9.62
C SER A 378 -23.15 7.97 8.25
N HIS A 379 -22.45 7.51 7.19
CA HIS A 379 -22.64 8.04 5.84
C HIS A 379 -23.67 7.20 5.07
N PRO A 380 -24.60 7.81 4.32
CA PRO A 380 -25.68 7.11 3.63
C PRO A 380 -25.21 6.46 2.33
N TRP A 381 -24.30 5.49 2.42
CA TRP A 381 -23.74 4.78 1.27
C TRP A 381 -24.81 4.04 0.47
N LYS A 382 -24.75 4.19 -0.86
CA LYS A 382 -25.54 3.40 -1.82
C LYS A 382 -24.62 2.69 -2.79
N CYS A 383 -24.91 1.41 -3.03
CA CYS A 383 -24.25 0.64 -4.07
C CYS A 383 -25.08 0.73 -5.36
N VAL A 384 -24.50 1.33 -6.39
CA VAL A 384 -25.18 1.66 -7.64
C VAL A 384 -24.80 0.68 -8.74
N GLY A 385 -25.81 0.11 -9.39
CA GLY A 385 -25.69 -0.74 -10.57
C GLY A 385 -26.30 -2.13 -10.39
N VAL A 386 -26.96 -2.64 -11.43
CA VAL A 386 -27.54 -3.99 -11.44
C VAL A 386 -26.47 -5.09 -11.44
N THR A 387 -25.31 -4.80 -12.03
CA THR A 387 -24.03 -5.53 -12.01
C THR A 387 -22.92 -4.51 -12.32
N HIS A 388 -21.65 -4.86 -12.10
CA HIS A 388 -20.51 -3.92 -12.18
C HIS A 388 -20.70 -2.69 -11.27
N GLU A 389 -21.19 -2.97 -10.07
CA GLU A 389 -21.63 -2.02 -9.07
C GLU A 389 -20.47 -1.23 -8.45
N TYR A 390 -20.79 -0.03 -7.97
CA TYR A 390 -19.84 0.83 -7.25
C TYR A 390 -20.54 1.55 -6.10
N TRP A 391 -19.77 1.95 -5.09
CA TRP A 391 -20.26 2.74 -3.97
C TRP A 391 -20.22 4.23 -4.30
N ASP A 392 -21.32 4.94 -4.04
CA ASP A 392 -21.55 6.33 -4.48
C ASP A 392 -20.89 7.43 -3.63
N GLY A 393 -20.37 7.10 -2.44
CA GLY A 393 -19.88 8.08 -1.45
C GLY A 393 -18.55 8.79 -1.78
N GLY A 394 -18.32 9.16 -3.03
CA GLY A 394 -17.34 10.20 -3.41
C GLY A 394 -15.89 9.98 -2.94
N ASN A 395 -15.26 11.06 -2.43
CA ASN A 395 -13.85 11.16 -2.02
C ASN A 395 -13.50 10.21 -0.86
N THR A 396 -13.33 8.94 -1.16
CA THR A 396 -12.67 7.97 -0.28
C THR A 396 -11.16 8.16 -0.32
N ASP A 397 -10.51 8.00 0.82
CA ASP A 397 -9.06 7.93 0.91
C ASP A 397 -8.55 6.53 0.53
N THR A 398 -7.24 6.36 0.51
CA THR A 398 -6.60 5.09 0.16
C THR A 398 -5.76 4.58 1.33
N LEU A 399 -5.93 3.32 1.71
CA LEU A 399 -4.97 2.61 2.56
C LEU A 399 -4.02 1.81 1.66
N THR A 400 -2.73 1.94 1.94
CA THR A 400 -1.68 1.26 1.19
C THR A 400 -1.59 -0.21 1.58
N GLN A 401 -0.99 -1.03 0.69
CA GLN A 401 -0.87 -2.48 0.90
C GLN A 401 -0.13 -2.86 2.19
N ASP A 402 0.83 -2.04 2.63
CA ASP A 402 1.59 -2.26 3.86
C ASP A 402 0.78 -1.99 5.14
N VAL A 403 -0.46 -1.50 5.00
CA VAL A 403 -1.45 -1.36 6.07
C VAL A 403 -2.47 -2.51 5.98
N VAL A 404 -3.10 -2.71 4.83
CA VAL A 404 -4.08 -3.77 4.61
C VAL A 404 -4.30 -4.04 3.12
N TYR A 405 -4.58 -5.28 2.76
CA TYR A 405 -5.03 -5.65 1.41
C TYR A 405 -5.99 -6.85 1.46
N ILE A 406 -6.59 -7.18 0.31
CA ILE A 406 -7.42 -8.38 0.11
C ILE A 406 -6.70 -9.35 -0.82
N ASP A 407 -6.66 -10.62 -0.42
CA ASP A 407 -6.35 -11.78 -1.25
C ASP A 407 -7.68 -12.38 -1.76
N ASP A 408 -8.00 -12.11 -3.03
CA ASP A 408 -9.21 -12.57 -3.72
C ASP A 408 -8.92 -13.89 -4.45
N VAL A 409 -9.36 -14.98 -3.83
CA VAL A 409 -9.08 -16.36 -4.27
C VAL A 409 -9.87 -16.71 -5.54
N GLY A 410 -11.03 -16.07 -5.73
CA GLY A 410 -11.90 -16.32 -6.87
C GLY A 410 -12.47 -17.75 -6.94
N ASP A 411 -12.70 -18.41 -5.81
CA ASP A 411 -13.29 -19.75 -5.72
C ASP A 411 -14.79 -19.75 -5.35
N GLY A 412 -15.46 -18.59 -5.48
CA GLY A 412 -16.91 -18.45 -5.27
C GLY A 412 -17.79 -19.20 -6.28
N GLY A 413 -18.97 -19.63 -5.83
CA GLY A 413 -19.81 -20.62 -6.50
C GLY A 413 -20.57 -20.17 -7.76
N CYS A 414 -20.65 -18.87 -8.06
CA CYS A 414 -21.58 -18.32 -9.06
C CYS A 414 -20.90 -17.75 -10.33
N LYS A 415 -20.13 -18.59 -11.04
CA LYS A 415 -19.35 -18.17 -12.24
C LYS A 415 -19.79 -18.78 -13.57
N ALA A 416 -20.57 -19.85 -13.59
CA ALA A 416 -20.86 -20.61 -14.81
C ALA A 416 -21.76 -19.88 -15.83
N ASP A 417 -22.70 -19.06 -15.38
CA ASP A 417 -23.66 -18.33 -16.24
C ASP A 417 -23.44 -16.81 -16.21
N LYS A 418 -22.26 -16.35 -15.75
CA LYS A 418 -21.99 -14.94 -15.45
C LYS A 418 -22.38 -13.99 -16.59
N PHE A 419 -21.92 -14.27 -17.81
CA PHE A 419 -22.15 -13.36 -18.94
C PHE A 419 -23.63 -13.29 -19.34
N GLU A 420 -24.33 -14.42 -19.35
CA GLU A 420 -25.76 -14.45 -19.65
C GLU A 420 -26.58 -13.77 -18.57
N ARG A 421 -26.21 -13.96 -17.29
CA ARG A 421 -26.83 -13.27 -16.16
C ARG A 421 -26.63 -11.77 -16.24
N ASP A 422 -25.41 -11.31 -16.52
CA ASP A 422 -25.10 -9.88 -16.64
C ASP A 422 -25.92 -9.25 -17.78
N VAL A 423 -26.03 -9.92 -18.94
CA VAL A 423 -26.92 -9.46 -20.04
C VAL A 423 -28.37 -9.33 -19.56
N ARG A 424 -28.94 -10.36 -18.92
CA ARG A 424 -30.33 -10.30 -18.43
C ARG A 424 -30.56 -9.16 -17.44
N LEU A 425 -29.63 -8.97 -16.50
CA LEU A 425 -29.71 -7.91 -15.49
C LEU A 425 -29.62 -6.51 -16.12
N LEU A 426 -28.71 -6.32 -17.07
CA LEU A 426 -28.50 -5.03 -17.73
C LEU A 426 -29.61 -4.69 -18.72
N GLU A 427 -30.15 -5.68 -19.45
CA GLU A 427 -31.34 -5.50 -20.30
C GLU A 427 -32.54 -5.06 -19.46
N GLN A 428 -32.79 -5.71 -18.31
CA GLN A 428 -33.86 -5.29 -17.41
C GLN A 428 -33.56 -3.91 -16.80
N GLY A 429 -32.31 -3.68 -16.37
CA GLY A 429 -31.88 -2.38 -15.83
C GLY A 429 -32.08 -1.22 -16.81
N LEU A 430 -31.91 -1.44 -18.12
CA LEU A 430 -32.21 -0.44 -19.14
C LEU A 430 -33.70 -0.30 -19.47
N LYS A 431 -34.56 -1.28 -19.13
CA LYS A 431 -36.01 -1.04 -19.17
C LYS A 431 -36.43 -0.13 -18.03
N ASP A 432 -35.83 -0.32 -16.87
CA ASP A 432 -36.14 0.44 -15.65
C ASP A 432 -35.48 1.84 -15.67
N GLU A 433 -34.25 1.94 -16.20
CA GLU A 433 -33.47 3.16 -16.33
C GLU A 433 -32.94 3.35 -17.79
N PRO A 434 -33.79 3.75 -18.76
CA PRO A 434 -33.44 3.75 -20.19
C PRO A 434 -32.23 4.60 -20.60
N ASN A 435 -31.90 5.63 -19.83
CA ASN A 435 -30.84 6.57 -20.13
C ASN A 435 -29.56 6.33 -19.31
N ASN A 436 -29.42 5.18 -18.64
CA ASN A 436 -28.24 4.90 -17.82
C ASN A 436 -27.02 4.56 -18.70
N PRO A 437 -26.03 5.48 -18.83
CA PRO A 437 -24.90 5.26 -19.74
C PRO A 437 -24.02 4.11 -19.28
N ARG A 438 -23.88 3.88 -17.98
CA ARG A 438 -23.07 2.77 -17.44
C ARG A 438 -23.66 1.42 -17.82
N TYR A 439 -24.99 1.29 -17.80
CA TYR A 439 -25.64 0.06 -18.24
C TYR A 439 -25.43 -0.20 -19.73
N LEU A 440 -25.48 0.84 -20.58
CA LEU A 440 -25.16 0.71 -22.00
C LEU A 440 -23.73 0.18 -22.21
N PHE A 441 -22.75 0.70 -21.46
CA PHE A 441 -21.35 0.30 -21.56
C PHE A 441 -21.16 -1.17 -21.20
N TYR A 442 -21.62 -1.57 -20.01
CA TYR A 442 -21.44 -2.95 -19.56
C TYR A 442 -22.30 -3.94 -20.35
N LEU A 443 -23.46 -3.54 -20.86
CA LEU A 443 -24.25 -4.42 -21.71
C LEU A 443 -23.54 -4.69 -23.05
N ALA A 444 -22.92 -3.66 -23.63
CA ALA A 444 -22.08 -3.83 -24.82
C ALA A 444 -20.90 -4.78 -24.54
N GLN A 445 -20.24 -4.63 -23.39
CA GLN A 445 -19.16 -5.51 -22.94
C GLN A 445 -19.64 -6.95 -22.75
N SER A 446 -20.77 -7.17 -22.07
CA SER A 446 -21.35 -8.50 -21.86
C SER A 446 -21.76 -9.17 -23.17
N TYR A 447 -22.33 -8.43 -24.14
CA TYR A 447 -22.61 -8.98 -25.48
C TYR A 447 -21.34 -9.38 -26.21
N LYS A 448 -20.28 -8.56 -26.14
CA LYS A 448 -18.98 -8.87 -26.73
C LYS A 448 -18.41 -10.15 -26.13
N ASP A 449 -18.42 -10.27 -24.80
CA ASP A 449 -17.87 -11.42 -24.09
C ASP A 449 -18.72 -12.68 -24.33
N ASN A 450 -20.02 -12.53 -24.61
CA ASN A 450 -20.91 -13.59 -25.10
C ASN A 450 -20.89 -13.79 -26.63
N LYS A 451 -19.89 -13.26 -27.35
CA LYS A 451 -19.71 -13.37 -28.81
C LYS A 451 -20.87 -12.86 -29.68
N GLN A 452 -21.79 -12.06 -29.12
CA GLN A 452 -22.87 -11.39 -29.84
C GLN A 452 -22.36 -10.05 -30.40
N LEU A 453 -21.45 -10.12 -31.39
CA LEU A 453 -20.68 -8.96 -31.86
C LEU A 453 -21.56 -7.82 -32.39
N ASP A 454 -22.64 -8.13 -33.11
CA ASP A 454 -23.53 -7.10 -33.68
C ASP A 454 -24.25 -6.28 -32.60
N LYS A 455 -24.74 -6.96 -31.56
CA LYS A 455 -25.35 -6.28 -30.41
C LYS A 455 -24.31 -5.48 -29.62
N ALA A 456 -23.10 -6.02 -29.45
CA ALA A 456 -22.03 -5.27 -28.81
C ALA A 456 -21.74 -3.96 -29.56
N ILE A 457 -21.64 -4.02 -30.89
CA ILE A 457 -21.43 -2.84 -31.74
C ILE A 457 -22.58 -1.83 -31.58
N GLU A 458 -23.84 -2.29 -31.62
CA GLU A 458 -25.01 -1.44 -31.42
C GLU A 458 -24.96 -0.70 -30.07
N TYR A 459 -24.71 -1.43 -28.99
CA TYR A 459 -24.72 -0.85 -27.64
C TYR A 459 -23.49 0.00 -27.34
N TYR A 460 -22.31 -0.28 -27.91
CA TYR A 460 -21.17 0.63 -27.81
C TYR A 460 -21.45 1.95 -28.53
N LYS A 461 -22.14 1.94 -29.68
CA LYS A 461 -22.58 3.18 -30.35
C LYS A 461 -23.56 3.97 -29.48
N LYS A 462 -24.60 3.30 -28.94
CA LYS A 462 -25.53 3.92 -27.98
C LYS A 462 -24.81 4.50 -26.76
N ARG A 463 -23.79 3.80 -26.24
CA ARG A 463 -22.97 4.29 -25.12
C ARG A 463 -22.24 5.58 -25.48
N ILE A 464 -21.65 5.65 -26.67
CA ILE A 464 -20.95 6.85 -27.15
C ILE A 464 -21.94 8.02 -27.25
N ASP A 465 -23.11 7.79 -27.86
CA ASP A 465 -24.15 8.82 -28.04
C ASP A 465 -24.71 9.33 -26.70
N ALA A 466 -24.78 8.45 -25.68
CA ALA A 466 -25.28 8.81 -24.35
C ALA A 466 -24.36 9.75 -23.55
N GLY A 467 -23.09 9.93 -23.94
CA GLY A 467 -22.16 10.81 -23.22
C GLY A 467 -21.84 10.36 -21.78
N GLY A 468 -21.30 11.22 -20.92
CA GLY A 468 -20.93 10.87 -19.53
C GLY A 468 -19.45 10.57 -19.34
N TRP A 469 -19.08 9.53 -18.58
CA TRP A 469 -17.68 9.27 -18.23
C TRP A 469 -16.82 9.00 -19.48
N TYR A 470 -15.92 9.94 -19.76
CA TYR A 470 -15.08 10.01 -20.95
C TYR A 470 -14.19 8.78 -21.18
N GLU A 471 -13.74 8.09 -20.13
CA GLU A 471 -12.94 6.86 -20.28
C GLU A 471 -13.75 5.70 -20.86
N GLU A 472 -15.02 5.53 -20.45
CA GLU A 472 -15.92 4.52 -21.04
C GLU A 472 -16.25 4.85 -22.50
N ILE A 473 -16.40 6.13 -22.85
CA ILE A 473 -16.66 6.57 -24.23
C ILE A 473 -15.47 6.22 -25.11
N TRP A 474 -14.25 6.59 -24.68
CA TRP A 474 -13.03 6.26 -25.41
C TRP A 474 -12.86 4.75 -25.55
N TYR A 475 -13.06 3.99 -24.47
CA TYR A 475 -12.93 2.53 -24.50
C TYR A 475 -13.97 1.87 -25.41
N SER A 476 -15.16 2.45 -25.52
CA SER A 476 -16.19 2.03 -26.48
C SER A 476 -15.71 2.19 -27.92
N MET A 477 -15.10 3.34 -28.27
CA MET A 477 -14.53 3.58 -29.60
C MET A 477 -13.36 2.63 -29.91
N TYR A 478 -12.46 2.45 -28.94
CA TYR A 478 -11.35 1.49 -29.07
C TYR A 478 -11.86 0.05 -29.24
N THR A 479 -12.92 -0.33 -28.53
CA THR A 479 -13.51 -1.66 -28.67
C THR A 479 -14.24 -1.83 -30.00
N LEU A 480 -14.92 -0.80 -30.51
CA LEU A 480 -15.48 -0.81 -31.86
C LEU A 480 -14.40 -1.04 -32.92
N CYS A 481 -13.24 -0.38 -32.81
CA CYS A 481 -12.08 -0.65 -33.67
C CYS A 481 -11.73 -2.15 -33.66
N LYS A 482 -11.57 -2.75 -32.47
CA LYS A 482 -11.28 -4.19 -32.33
C LYS A 482 -12.37 -5.10 -32.91
N LEU A 483 -13.65 -4.77 -32.71
CA LEU A 483 -14.78 -5.56 -33.22
C LEU A 483 -14.88 -5.51 -34.75
N TYR A 484 -14.72 -4.34 -35.38
CA TYR A 484 -14.70 -4.26 -36.85
C TYR A 484 -13.46 -4.93 -37.44
N ALA A 485 -12.33 -4.95 -36.72
CA ALA A 485 -11.15 -5.72 -37.10
C ALA A 485 -11.46 -7.23 -37.15
N GLU A 486 -12.17 -7.76 -36.14
CA GLU A 486 -12.61 -9.16 -36.07
C GLU A 486 -13.57 -9.52 -37.20
N LYS A 487 -14.44 -8.58 -37.59
CA LYS A 487 -15.34 -8.72 -38.75
C LYS A 487 -14.65 -8.54 -40.11
N GLY A 488 -13.36 -8.22 -40.14
CA GLY A 488 -12.62 -7.96 -41.39
C GLY A 488 -13.01 -6.64 -42.09
N MET A 489 -13.72 -5.75 -41.41
CA MET A 489 -14.19 -4.47 -41.96
C MET A 489 -13.14 -3.37 -41.73
N ALA A 490 -12.12 -3.35 -42.59
CA ALA A 490 -10.96 -2.47 -42.45
C ALA A 490 -11.29 -0.97 -42.36
N PRO A 491 -12.19 -0.41 -43.21
CA PRO A 491 -12.51 1.02 -43.15
C PRO A 491 -13.17 1.43 -41.82
N ASP A 492 -14.12 0.64 -41.33
CA ASP A 492 -14.79 0.91 -40.05
C ASP A 492 -13.84 0.75 -38.85
N MET A 493 -12.99 -0.28 -38.89
CA MET A 493 -11.95 -0.50 -37.86
C MET A 493 -11.08 0.75 -37.71
N GLU A 494 -10.53 1.23 -38.81
CA GLU A 494 -9.66 2.39 -38.83
C GLU A 494 -10.41 3.68 -38.46
N TYR A 495 -11.64 3.85 -38.96
CA TYR A 495 -12.50 4.97 -38.59
C TYR A 495 -12.69 5.05 -37.07
N TRP A 496 -13.06 3.96 -36.42
CA TRP A 496 -13.25 3.93 -34.96
C TRP A 496 -11.94 4.07 -34.20
N GLY A 497 -10.84 3.52 -34.73
CA GLY A 497 -9.51 3.71 -34.17
C GLY A 497 -9.06 5.17 -34.19
N LEU A 498 -9.29 5.88 -35.30
CA LEU A 498 -9.03 7.31 -35.43
C LEU A 498 -9.97 8.14 -34.55
N LYS A 499 -11.26 7.79 -34.47
CA LYS A 499 -12.21 8.46 -33.57
C LYS A 499 -11.78 8.37 -32.11
N ALA A 500 -11.30 7.20 -31.66
CA ALA A 500 -10.75 7.05 -30.32
C ALA A 500 -9.53 7.98 -30.11
N TYR A 501 -8.62 8.06 -31.08
CA TYR A 501 -7.47 8.96 -31.01
C TYR A 501 -7.86 10.45 -31.00
N GLU A 502 -8.79 10.86 -31.85
CA GLU A 502 -9.30 12.24 -31.89
C GLU A 502 -9.96 12.63 -30.57
N PHE A 503 -10.72 11.70 -29.96
CA PHE A 503 -11.42 11.91 -28.70
C PHE A 503 -10.46 12.01 -27.51
N ARG A 504 -9.37 11.22 -27.50
CA ARG A 504 -8.34 11.26 -26.45
C ARG A 504 -6.96 10.95 -27.02
N LYS A 505 -6.15 11.98 -27.18
CA LYS A 505 -4.81 11.89 -27.80
C LYS A 505 -3.75 11.35 -26.85
N GLU A 506 -4.07 11.31 -25.56
CA GLU A 506 -3.21 10.82 -24.47
C GLU A 506 -3.26 9.29 -24.33
N ARG A 507 -4.15 8.60 -25.06
CA ARG A 507 -4.23 7.14 -25.10
C ARG A 507 -3.73 6.58 -26.43
N SER A 508 -2.91 5.53 -26.35
CA SER A 508 -2.15 5.00 -27.49
C SER A 508 -2.48 3.56 -27.85
N GLU A 509 -3.32 2.87 -27.07
CA GLU A 509 -3.62 1.45 -27.27
C GLU A 509 -4.32 1.18 -28.60
N ASN A 510 -5.24 2.06 -29.01
CA ASN A 510 -5.87 2.02 -30.33
C ASN A 510 -4.84 2.16 -31.46
N LEU A 511 -3.82 3.02 -31.30
CA LEU A 511 -2.76 3.22 -32.28
C LEU A 511 -1.81 2.01 -32.35
N LEU A 512 -1.48 1.41 -31.21
CA LEU A 512 -0.70 0.18 -31.16
C LEU A 512 -1.46 -0.97 -31.82
N PHE A 513 -2.75 -1.10 -31.54
CA PHE A 513 -3.61 -2.09 -32.17
C PHE A 513 -3.64 -1.92 -33.69
N MET A 514 -3.87 -0.69 -34.19
CA MET A 514 -3.84 -0.42 -35.63
C MET A 514 -2.45 -0.68 -36.25
N THR A 515 -1.36 -0.31 -35.56
CA THR A 515 0.02 -0.61 -35.98
C THR A 515 0.19 -2.10 -36.27
N ARG A 516 -0.18 -2.95 -35.30
CA ARG A 516 -0.09 -4.40 -35.43
C ARG A 516 -1.00 -4.92 -36.54
N TRP A 517 -2.25 -4.47 -36.56
CA TRP A 517 -3.25 -4.93 -37.54
C TRP A 517 -2.83 -4.66 -38.99
N PHE A 518 -2.28 -3.46 -39.27
CA PHE A 518 -1.78 -3.10 -40.60
C PHE A 518 -0.44 -3.78 -40.93
N LYS A 519 0.45 -3.94 -39.94
CA LYS A 519 1.72 -4.67 -40.10
C LYS A 519 1.46 -6.11 -40.54
N ASP A 520 0.55 -6.82 -39.86
CA ASP A 520 0.22 -8.23 -40.16
C ASP A 520 -0.41 -8.40 -41.55
N ARG A 521 -0.98 -7.32 -42.10
CA ARG A 521 -1.53 -7.25 -43.47
C ARG A 521 -0.56 -6.66 -44.49
N ARG A 522 0.72 -6.51 -44.12
CA ARG A 522 1.80 -5.99 -44.97
C ARG A 522 1.59 -4.56 -45.47
N GLN A 523 0.73 -3.78 -44.81
CA GLN A 523 0.54 -2.35 -45.07
C GLN A 523 1.55 -1.54 -44.23
N TYR A 524 2.84 -1.75 -44.48
CA TYR A 524 3.91 -1.32 -43.58
C TYR A 524 3.99 0.20 -43.39
N TRP A 525 3.79 1.00 -44.44
CA TRP A 525 3.79 2.46 -44.33
C TRP A 525 2.64 2.98 -43.46
N LYS A 526 1.49 2.31 -43.51
CA LYS A 526 0.33 2.66 -42.69
C LYS A 526 0.52 2.25 -41.24
N ALA A 527 1.08 1.07 -41.02
CA ALA A 527 1.53 0.66 -39.69
C ALA A 527 2.57 1.64 -39.12
N TRP A 528 3.51 2.10 -39.95
CA TRP A 528 4.54 3.07 -39.56
C TRP A 528 3.95 4.41 -39.14
N HIS A 529 2.94 4.90 -39.88
CA HIS A 529 2.21 6.11 -39.53
C HIS A 529 1.60 6.04 -38.12
N TYR A 530 0.87 4.95 -37.81
CA TYR A 530 0.27 4.79 -36.48
C TYR A 530 1.30 4.52 -35.39
N TRP A 531 2.37 3.81 -35.72
CA TRP A 531 3.51 3.60 -34.82
C TRP A 531 4.14 4.95 -34.44
N GLU A 532 4.37 5.83 -35.41
CA GLU A 532 4.98 7.14 -35.19
C GLU A 532 4.10 8.04 -34.31
N LEU A 533 2.78 8.01 -34.52
CA LEU A 533 1.82 8.71 -33.67
C LEU A 533 1.81 8.16 -32.24
N GLY A 534 1.67 6.84 -32.10
CA GLY A 534 1.45 6.19 -30.81
C GLY A 534 2.67 6.13 -29.92
N SER A 535 3.86 5.91 -30.50
CA SER A 535 5.12 5.76 -29.77
C SER A 535 5.57 7.01 -29.01
N ARG A 536 4.99 8.18 -29.31
CA ARG A 536 5.31 9.47 -28.65
C ARG A 536 4.43 9.75 -27.43
N ILE A 537 3.36 8.99 -27.25
CA ILE A 537 2.36 9.22 -26.20
C ILE A 537 2.82 8.57 -24.89
N GLN A 538 2.84 9.37 -23.83
CA GLN A 538 3.20 8.93 -22.48
C GLN A 538 2.01 8.25 -21.77
N LYS A 539 2.30 7.41 -20.79
CA LYS A 539 1.28 6.72 -19.98
C LYS A 539 0.38 7.74 -19.26
N PRO A 540 -0.94 7.70 -19.44
CA PRO A 540 -1.84 8.63 -18.78
C PRO A 540 -2.23 8.14 -17.37
N ASN A 541 -2.91 9.00 -16.61
CA ASN A 541 -3.44 8.69 -15.27
C ASN A 541 -4.87 8.11 -15.29
N ASP A 542 -5.32 7.64 -16.46
CA ASP A 542 -6.59 6.93 -16.64
C ASP A 542 -6.72 5.71 -15.74
N LEU A 543 -7.95 5.37 -15.39
CA LEU A 543 -8.29 4.26 -14.51
C LEU A 543 -8.84 3.06 -15.29
N LEU A 544 -9.61 3.29 -16.34
CA LEU A 544 -10.36 2.24 -17.03
C LEU A 544 -9.48 1.47 -18.02
N PHE A 545 -9.16 0.22 -17.66
CA PHE A 545 -8.58 -0.79 -18.55
C PHE A 545 -7.34 -0.30 -19.32
N LEU A 546 -6.37 0.26 -18.60
CA LEU A 546 -5.11 0.72 -19.18
C LEU A 546 -4.23 -0.48 -19.58
N GLU A 547 -3.83 -0.57 -20.86
CA GLU A 547 -2.92 -1.63 -21.32
C GLU A 547 -1.47 -1.14 -21.13
N THR A 548 -0.91 -1.32 -19.93
CA THR A 548 0.37 -0.72 -19.52
C THR A 548 1.54 -1.03 -20.45
N ASP A 549 1.61 -2.26 -20.96
CA ASP A 549 2.64 -2.71 -21.91
C ASP A 549 2.74 -1.82 -23.16
N CYS A 550 1.62 -1.17 -23.56
CA CYS A 550 1.55 -0.25 -24.68
C CYS A 550 2.54 0.92 -24.52
N TYR A 551 2.68 1.42 -23.30
CA TYR A 551 3.48 2.60 -22.96
C TYR A 551 4.90 2.26 -22.51
N GLU A 552 5.17 1.00 -22.23
CA GLU A 552 6.44 0.55 -21.68
C GLU A 552 7.35 -0.01 -22.76
N LYS A 553 6.95 -1.12 -23.39
CA LYS A 553 7.82 -1.86 -24.33
C LYS A 553 7.21 -2.09 -25.70
N ALA A 554 5.89 -2.13 -25.84
CA ALA A 554 5.25 -2.66 -27.03
C ALA A 554 5.63 -1.90 -28.32
N PHE A 555 5.57 -0.57 -28.34
CA PHE A 555 5.99 0.21 -29.52
C PHE A 555 7.47 0.04 -29.86
N GLU A 556 8.35 -0.09 -28.86
CA GLU A 556 9.78 -0.35 -29.10
C GLU A 556 9.98 -1.71 -29.79
N LEU A 557 9.27 -2.73 -29.32
CA LEU A 557 9.30 -4.07 -29.90
C LEU A 557 8.73 -4.09 -31.32
N GLU A 558 7.60 -3.42 -31.58
CA GLU A 558 7.05 -3.31 -32.93
C GLU A 558 8.02 -2.64 -33.91
N ARG A 559 8.77 -1.61 -33.46
CA ARG A 559 9.78 -0.94 -34.29
C ARG A 559 10.85 -1.90 -34.80
N THR A 560 11.30 -2.84 -33.96
CA THR A 560 12.40 -3.76 -34.32
C THR A 560 12.12 -4.55 -35.59
N ILE A 561 10.85 -4.85 -35.85
CA ILE A 561 10.41 -5.58 -37.04
C ILE A 561 9.98 -4.59 -38.13
N LEU A 562 9.13 -3.62 -37.76
CA LEU A 562 8.49 -2.74 -38.74
C LEU A 562 9.50 -1.86 -39.48
N HIS A 563 10.56 -1.41 -38.80
CA HIS A 563 11.60 -0.58 -39.42
C HIS A 563 12.27 -1.28 -40.62
N ASP A 564 12.55 -2.57 -40.53
CA ASP A 564 13.19 -3.32 -41.62
C ASP A 564 12.31 -3.42 -42.86
N TYR A 565 10.99 -3.56 -42.68
CA TYR A 565 10.04 -3.60 -43.79
C TYR A 565 9.82 -2.25 -44.46
N VAL A 566 9.90 -1.15 -43.70
CA VAL A 566 9.72 0.22 -44.21
C VAL A 566 11.02 0.74 -44.84
N PHE A 567 12.16 0.43 -44.24
CA PHE A 567 13.48 0.89 -44.64
C PHE A 567 14.47 -0.28 -44.83
N PRO A 568 14.25 -1.18 -45.81
CA PRO A 568 15.07 -2.38 -45.99
C PRO A 568 16.54 -2.11 -46.33
N HIS A 569 16.87 -0.88 -46.72
CA HIS A 569 18.25 -0.43 -46.98
C HIS A 569 18.99 0.01 -45.69
N LYS A 570 18.28 0.17 -44.56
CA LYS A 570 18.81 0.61 -43.27
C LYS A 570 18.90 -0.53 -42.25
N LYS A 571 19.35 -1.72 -42.69
CA LYS A 571 19.43 -2.92 -41.84
C LYS A 571 20.23 -2.73 -40.55
N ARG A 572 21.25 -1.88 -40.58
CA ARG A 572 22.04 -1.54 -39.38
C ARG A 572 21.18 -0.90 -38.30
N GLU A 573 20.29 0.02 -38.66
CA GLU A 573 19.37 0.64 -37.69
C GLU A 573 18.41 -0.40 -37.10
N SER A 574 17.87 -1.32 -37.91
CA SER A 574 17.05 -2.43 -37.43
C SER A 574 17.81 -3.32 -36.44
N LEU A 575 19.08 -3.63 -36.74
CA LEU A 575 19.96 -4.38 -35.84
C LEU A 575 20.18 -3.64 -34.52
N ASP A 576 20.48 -2.35 -34.57
CA ASP A 576 20.69 -1.50 -33.39
C ASP A 576 19.43 -1.46 -32.51
N TYR A 577 18.24 -1.35 -33.12
CA TYR A 577 16.97 -1.38 -32.40
C TYR A 577 16.70 -2.74 -31.76
N SER A 578 16.94 -3.85 -32.46
CA SER A 578 16.76 -5.20 -31.91
C SER A 578 17.71 -5.48 -30.76
N LEU A 579 18.98 -5.07 -30.85
CA LEU A 579 19.96 -5.21 -29.77
C LEU A 579 19.57 -4.35 -28.56
N ALA A 580 19.17 -3.10 -28.77
CA ALA A 580 18.70 -2.23 -27.70
C ALA A 580 17.48 -2.82 -26.97
N ALA A 581 16.50 -3.34 -27.73
CA ALA A 581 15.32 -3.99 -27.17
C ALA A 581 15.67 -5.29 -26.42
N PHE A 582 16.57 -6.12 -26.97
CA PHE A 582 17.04 -7.34 -26.30
C PHE A 582 17.75 -7.03 -24.98
N ASN A 583 18.67 -6.06 -24.98
CA ASN A 583 19.42 -5.67 -23.77
C ASN A 583 18.51 -5.05 -22.70
N LYS A 584 17.46 -4.33 -23.11
CA LYS A 584 16.53 -3.67 -22.18
C LYS A 584 15.48 -4.63 -21.62
N TRP A 585 14.95 -5.54 -22.43
CA TRP A 585 13.76 -6.33 -22.10
C TRP A 585 13.99 -7.85 -22.01
N GLY A 586 15.12 -8.36 -22.50
CA GLY A 586 15.41 -9.80 -22.50
C GLY A 586 14.54 -10.63 -23.45
N GLU A 587 13.84 -10.01 -24.40
CA GLU A 587 12.90 -10.67 -25.30
C GLU A 587 13.62 -11.55 -26.33
N GLY A 588 13.52 -12.88 -26.17
CA GLY A 588 14.29 -13.85 -26.96
C GLY A 588 14.07 -13.78 -28.48
N PHE A 589 12.91 -13.29 -28.94
CA PHE A 589 12.66 -13.13 -30.37
C PHE A 589 13.49 -12.00 -31.00
N CYS A 590 13.90 -10.99 -30.23
CA CYS A 590 14.80 -9.96 -30.73
C CYS A 590 16.16 -10.56 -31.12
N TYR A 591 16.65 -11.53 -30.34
CA TYR A 591 17.88 -12.27 -30.62
C TYR A 591 17.73 -13.18 -31.84
N SER A 592 16.64 -13.95 -31.92
CA SER A 592 16.42 -14.85 -33.06
C SER A 592 16.24 -14.10 -34.39
N ASN A 593 15.81 -12.84 -34.33
CA ASN A 593 15.66 -11.98 -35.51
C ASN A 593 16.95 -11.33 -36.01
N LEU A 594 18.04 -11.32 -35.23
CA LEU A 594 19.30 -10.67 -35.62
C LEU A 594 19.81 -11.17 -36.99
N GLN A 595 19.59 -12.45 -37.30
CA GLN A 595 19.98 -13.06 -38.57
C GLN A 595 19.38 -12.38 -39.81
N TRP A 596 18.24 -11.69 -39.67
CA TRP A 596 17.58 -11.00 -40.78
C TRP A 596 18.21 -9.63 -41.08
N PHE A 597 18.83 -9.02 -40.07
CA PHE A 597 19.44 -7.69 -40.13
C PHE A 597 20.95 -7.73 -40.39
N VAL A 598 21.62 -8.85 -40.06
CA VAL A 598 23.05 -9.03 -40.31
C VAL A 598 23.31 -9.38 -41.78
N GLN A 599 24.18 -8.61 -42.43
CA GLN A 599 24.64 -8.92 -43.78
C GLN A 599 25.51 -10.17 -43.76
N ARG A 600 25.19 -11.17 -44.60
CA ARG A 600 26.04 -12.34 -44.80
C ARG A 600 27.33 -11.92 -45.48
N ILE A 601 28.47 -12.27 -44.89
CA ILE A 601 29.79 -12.12 -45.53
C ILE A 601 29.84 -13.14 -46.68
N PRO A 602 30.06 -12.71 -47.94
CA PRO A 602 30.25 -13.64 -49.04
C PRO A 602 31.44 -14.55 -48.73
N CYS A 603 31.21 -15.85 -48.65
CA CYS A 603 32.26 -16.83 -48.39
C CYS A 603 32.16 -18.00 -49.36
N GLN A 604 33.33 -18.54 -49.72
CA GLN A 604 33.41 -19.85 -50.36
C GLN A 604 33.63 -20.88 -49.25
N VAL A 605 32.75 -21.87 -49.17
CA VAL A 605 32.84 -22.94 -48.18
C VAL A 605 33.44 -24.16 -48.85
N ARG A 606 34.63 -24.59 -48.38
CA ARG A 606 35.22 -25.88 -48.71
C ARG A 606 35.11 -26.78 -47.48
N ARG A 607 34.40 -27.91 -47.62
CA ARG A 607 34.38 -28.94 -46.59
C ARG A 607 35.69 -29.72 -46.62
N LEU A 608 36.33 -29.85 -45.48
CA LEU A 608 37.44 -30.78 -45.30
C LEU A 608 36.85 -32.10 -44.81
N GLU A 609 37.18 -33.19 -45.50
CA GLU A 609 36.74 -34.54 -45.13
C GLU A 609 37.84 -35.23 -44.34
N PHE A 610 37.45 -35.78 -43.20
CA PHE A 610 38.29 -36.55 -42.31
C PHE A 610 37.63 -37.91 -42.10
N GLN A 611 38.43 -38.97 -42.10
CA GLN A 611 37.93 -40.31 -41.81
C GLN A 611 37.70 -40.49 -40.32
N ASP A 612 36.66 -41.24 -39.95
CA ASP A 612 36.40 -41.64 -38.58
C ASP A 612 37.58 -42.48 -38.04
N ILE A 613 37.93 -42.28 -36.77
CA ILE A 613 39.01 -43.00 -36.09
C ILE A 613 38.37 -43.80 -34.95
N GLY A 614 38.11 -45.09 -35.18
CA GLY A 614 37.38 -45.93 -34.23
C GLY A 614 35.98 -45.37 -33.95
N ASP A 615 35.68 -45.08 -32.68
CA ASP A 615 34.42 -44.47 -32.24
C ASP A 615 34.32 -42.97 -32.51
N PHE A 616 35.41 -42.32 -32.94
CA PHE A 616 35.50 -40.88 -32.99
C PHE A 616 35.24 -40.29 -34.39
N VAL A 617 34.51 -39.17 -34.44
CA VAL A 617 34.36 -38.31 -35.63
C VAL A 617 35.04 -36.98 -35.46
N ALA A 618 35.60 -36.48 -36.56
CA ALA A 618 36.08 -35.11 -36.67
C ALA A 618 34.93 -34.10 -36.50
N THR A 619 35.19 -33.04 -35.75
CA THR A 619 34.25 -31.95 -35.47
C THR A 619 34.90 -30.59 -35.73
N SER A 620 35.10 -29.78 -34.69
CA SER A 620 35.72 -28.47 -34.77
C SER A 620 37.21 -28.57 -35.09
N THR A 621 37.70 -27.62 -35.88
CA THR A 621 39.12 -27.48 -36.19
C THR A 621 39.64 -26.12 -35.75
N CYS A 622 40.95 -26.02 -35.55
CA CYS A 622 41.65 -24.75 -35.41
C CYS A 622 42.86 -24.75 -36.35
N ILE A 623 43.03 -23.65 -37.10
CA ILE A 623 44.09 -23.49 -38.09
C ILE A 623 44.96 -22.30 -37.72
N VAL A 624 46.28 -22.46 -37.83
CA VAL A 624 47.25 -21.37 -37.61
C VAL A 624 48.25 -21.30 -38.78
N PRO A 625 48.52 -20.11 -39.35
CA PRO A 625 49.53 -19.95 -40.39
C PRO A 625 50.93 -20.07 -39.81
N LEU A 626 51.80 -20.79 -40.50
CA LEU A 626 53.22 -20.96 -40.21
C LEU A 626 54.08 -20.02 -41.08
N ARG A 627 55.32 -19.76 -40.66
CA ARG A 627 56.25 -18.92 -41.43
C ARG A 627 56.65 -19.52 -42.78
N SER A 628 56.57 -20.84 -42.92
CA SER A 628 56.81 -21.54 -44.19
C SER A 628 55.75 -21.24 -45.26
N GLY A 629 54.66 -20.53 -44.92
CA GLY A 629 53.50 -20.33 -45.80
C GLY A 629 52.52 -21.51 -45.79
N GLN A 630 52.82 -22.57 -45.02
CA GLN A 630 51.91 -23.66 -44.72
C GLN A 630 51.02 -23.32 -43.53
N TYR A 631 50.04 -24.20 -43.26
CA TYR A 631 49.17 -24.10 -42.10
C TYR A 631 49.32 -25.32 -41.22
N ARG A 632 49.21 -25.11 -39.90
CA ARG A 632 49.05 -26.19 -38.93
C ARG A 632 47.58 -26.25 -38.54
N LEU A 633 47.03 -27.46 -38.56
CA LEU A 633 45.66 -27.73 -38.19
C LEU A 633 45.62 -28.59 -36.93
N ASN A 634 44.77 -28.24 -35.98
CA ASN A 634 44.28 -29.14 -34.94
C ASN A 634 42.84 -29.56 -35.27
N VAL A 635 42.56 -30.85 -35.27
CA VAL A 635 41.24 -31.43 -35.52
C VAL A 635 40.77 -32.12 -34.26
N ARG A 636 39.62 -31.69 -33.73
CA ARG A 636 38.98 -32.37 -32.59
C ARG A 636 38.14 -33.54 -33.09
N TYR A 637 38.39 -34.69 -32.50
CA TYR A 637 37.65 -35.93 -32.66
C TYR A 637 36.80 -36.17 -31.41
N VAL A 638 35.51 -36.45 -31.59
CA VAL A 638 34.59 -36.74 -30.46
C VAL A 638 33.89 -38.07 -30.68
N ASN A 639 33.55 -38.75 -29.59
CA ASN A 639 32.89 -40.04 -29.65
C ASN A 639 31.35 -39.97 -29.79
N TYR A 640 30.75 -38.80 -29.97
CA TYR A 640 29.29 -38.65 -30.06
C TYR A 640 28.76 -38.30 -31.46
N ARG A 641 27.43 -38.45 -31.63
CA ARG A 641 26.66 -37.90 -32.76
C ARG A 641 25.46 -37.10 -32.24
N ILE A 642 25.23 -35.93 -32.85
CA ILE A 642 24.09 -35.07 -32.53
C ILE A 642 22.83 -35.62 -33.20
N GLN A 643 21.79 -35.84 -32.41
CA GLN A 643 20.49 -36.33 -32.86
C GLN A 643 19.61 -35.16 -33.36
N PRO A 644 18.56 -35.41 -34.17
CA PRO A 644 17.65 -34.36 -34.65
C PRO A 644 16.99 -33.53 -33.55
N ASN A 645 16.85 -34.09 -32.33
CA ASN A 645 16.32 -33.39 -31.16
C ASN A 645 17.38 -32.59 -30.37
N GLY A 646 18.61 -32.52 -30.85
CA GLY A 646 19.73 -31.83 -30.20
C GLY A 646 20.44 -32.66 -29.11
N GLY A 647 20.03 -33.90 -28.85
CA GLY A 647 20.69 -34.78 -27.90
C GLY A 647 21.99 -35.41 -28.44
N TYR A 648 22.83 -35.92 -27.55
CA TYR A 648 24.09 -36.60 -27.89
C TYR A 648 24.00 -38.10 -27.61
N LEU A 649 24.48 -38.92 -28.55
CA LEU A 649 24.71 -40.36 -28.34
C LEU A 649 26.19 -40.66 -28.46
N MET A 650 26.80 -41.22 -27.41
CA MET A 650 28.24 -41.48 -27.31
C MET A 650 28.56 -42.96 -27.61
N SER A 651 29.50 -43.20 -28.51
CA SER A 651 30.05 -44.54 -28.81
C SER A 651 31.29 -44.80 -27.95
N VAL A 652 31.34 -45.96 -27.31
CA VAL A 652 32.53 -46.45 -26.60
C VAL A 652 32.67 -47.94 -26.89
N ASN A 653 33.79 -48.33 -27.49
CA ASN A 653 34.07 -49.67 -27.98
C ASN A 653 32.96 -50.21 -28.89
N GLY A 654 32.43 -49.35 -29.77
CA GLY A 654 31.34 -49.69 -30.70
C GLY A 654 29.94 -49.73 -30.07
N VAL A 655 29.79 -49.46 -28.77
CA VAL A 655 28.48 -49.42 -28.09
C VAL A 655 27.99 -47.99 -27.96
N VAL A 656 26.82 -47.70 -28.53
CA VAL A 656 26.20 -46.36 -28.52
C VAL A 656 25.22 -46.23 -27.34
N ASN A 657 25.49 -45.29 -26.43
CA ASN A 657 24.64 -45.00 -25.26
C ASN A 657 24.74 -43.52 -24.86
N GLY A 658 23.63 -42.91 -24.40
CA GLY A 658 23.60 -41.55 -23.86
C GLY A 658 24.25 -41.40 -22.47
N ASP A 659 24.48 -42.51 -21.77
CA ASP A 659 25.14 -42.53 -20.45
C ASP A 659 26.66 -42.69 -20.53
N ASN A 660 27.19 -43.02 -21.70
CA ASN A 660 28.63 -43.10 -21.94
C ASN A 660 29.29 -41.71 -21.73
N PRO A 661 30.56 -41.65 -21.29
CA PRO A 661 31.26 -40.38 -21.19
C PRO A 661 31.50 -39.77 -22.58
N VAL A 662 31.51 -38.44 -22.64
CA VAL A 662 31.99 -37.69 -23.79
C VAL A 662 33.51 -37.76 -23.78
N LEU A 663 34.09 -38.33 -24.84
CA LEU A 663 35.53 -38.43 -25.04
C LEU A 663 35.92 -37.50 -26.19
N THR A 664 36.97 -36.73 -25.98
CA THR A 664 37.54 -35.83 -26.99
C THR A 664 39.04 -36.10 -27.17
N GLU A 665 39.44 -36.28 -28.42
CA GLU A 665 40.81 -36.45 -28.85
C GLU A 665 41.18 -35.35 -29.84
N ASN A 666 42.45 -34.98 -29.91
CA ASN A 666 42.90 -33.92 -30.79
C ASN A 666 44.06 -34.43 -31.64
N TYR A 667 44.00 -34.14 -32.93
CA TYR A 667 45.00 -34.57 -33.89
C TYR A 667 45.58 -33.36 -34.61
N THR A 668 46.87 -33.42 -34.92
CA THR A 668 47.59 -32.37 -35.64
C THR A 668 47.99 -32.81 -37.03
N CYS A 669 47.89 -31.91 -38.01
CA CYS A 669 48.45 -32.14 -39.34
C CYS A 669 48.91 -30.83 -40.02
N LEU A 670 49.77 -30.96 -41.02
CA LEU A 670 50.19 -29.86 -41.90
C LEU A 670 49.27 -29.74 -43.10
N MET A 671 49.06 -28.51 -43.56
CA MET A 671 48.31 -28.21 -44.77
C MET A 671 49.06 -27.20 -45.66
N ASP A 672 48.83 -27.27 -46.97
CA ASP A 672 49.30 -26.25 -47.91
C ASP A 672 48.40 -25.00 -47.89
N ALA A 673 48.80 -23.97 -48.66
CA ALA A 673 48.01 -22.74 -48.80
C ALA A 673 46.66 -22.92 -49.52
N LYS A 674 46.43 -24.08 -50.14
CA LYS A 674 45.15 -24.45 -50.73
C LYS A 674 44.29 -25.28 -49.78
N LEU A 675 44.73 -25.51 -48.53
CA LEU A 675 44.06 -26.34 -47.53
C LEU A 675 44.00 -27.83 -47.92
N ASN A 676 45.02 -28.34 -48.60
CA ASN A 676 45.22 -29.79 -48.76
C ASN A 676 46.11 -30.31 -47.63
N ILE A 677 45.75 -31.47 -47.07
CA ILE A 677 46.53 -32.12 -46.01
C ILE A 677 47.85 -32.67 -46.59
N LEU A 678 48.96 -32.33 -45.94
CA LEU A 678 50.32 -32.69 -46.36
C LEU A 678 50.97 -33.77 -45.49
N SER A 679 50.44 -34.01 -44.29
CA SER A 679 50.97 -35.00 -43.34
C SER A 679 49.89 -35.95 -42.85
N SER A 680 50.28 -37.06 -42.25
CA SER A 680 49.41 -37.87 -41.39
C SER A 680 48.83 -37.02 -40.25
N LEU A 681 47.68 -37.48 -39.73
CA LEU A 681 47.10 -36.96 -38.49
C LEU A 681 47.83 -37.60 -37.32
N GLU A 682 48.52 -36.78 -36.53
CA GLU A 682 49.24 -37.24 -35.34
C GLU A 682 48.45 -36.87 -34.09
N ARG A 683 48.20 -37.84 -33.20
CA ARG A 683 47.43 -37.64 -31.97
C ARG A 683 48.22 -36.79 -30.99
N MET A 684 47.60 -35.73 -30.46
CA MET A 684 48.16 -34.91 -29.40
C MET A 684 47.81 -35.48 -28.02
N GLU A 685 48.81 -35.67 -27.16
CA GLU A 685 48.63 -36.27 -25.84
C GLU A 685 48.88 -35.27 -24.69
N MET A 686 48.08 -35.39 -23.63
CA MET A 686 48.30 -34.66 -22.38
C MET A 686 49.41 -35.34 -21.57
N LYS A 687 50.51 -34.64 -21.28
CA LYS A 687 51.57 -35.19 -20.41
C LYS A 687 51.13 -35.29 -18.94
N ASP A 688 50.32 -34.35 -18.49
CA ASP A 688 49.85 -34.32 -17.11
C ASP A 688 48.71 -35.33 -16.92
N ALA A 689 48.76 -36.09 -15.82
CA ALA A 689 47.67 -36.98 -15.44
C ALA A 689 46.37 -36.17 -15.18
N PRO A 690 45.19 -36.73 -15.50
CA PRO A 690 43.91 -36.12 -15.14
C PRO A 690 43.85 -35.84 -13.64
N LYS A 691 43.38 -34.64 -13.28
CA LYS A 691 43.20 -34.21 -11.88
C LYS A 691 41.85 -34.64 -11.30
N SER A 692 40.87 -34.90 -12.17
CA SER A 692 39.54 -35.37 -11.80
C SER A 692 39.09 -36.52 -12.70
N ALA A 693 39.23 -37.76 -12.20
CA ALA A 693 38.98 -38.97 -12.97
C ALA A 693 37.49 -39.27 -13.23
N ASN A 694 36.57 -38.62 -12.52
CA ASN A 694 35.12 -38.93 -12.54
C ASN A 694 34.27 -37.89 -13.28
N THR A 695 34.83 -37.17 -14.24
CA THR A 695 34.05 -36.21 -15.05
C THR A 695 33.39 -36.90 -16.25
N ARG A 696 32.23 -36.36 -16.66
CA ARG A 696 31.46 -36.85 -17.82
C ARG A 696 32.11 -36.50 -19.15
N ILE A 697 32.91 -35.43 -19.20
CA ILE A 697 33.63 -34.97 -20.39
C ILE A 697 35.14 -35.15 -20.15
N ARG A 698 35.82 -35.89 -21.03
CA ARG A 698 37.22 -36.27 -20.84
C ARG A 698 38.07 -35.91 -22.05
N GLY A 699 39.23 -35.32 -21.78
CA GLY A 699 40.14 -34.72 -22.75
C GLY A 699 39.92 -33.23 -22.96
N LEU A 700 40.61 -32.68 -23.96
CA LEU A 700 40.55 -31.26 -24.29
C LEU A 700 39.48 -30.98 -25.37
N GLU A 701 38.53 -30.11 -25.04
CA GLU A 701 37.51 -29.60 -25.95
C GLU A 701 37.92 -28.26 -26.56
N ASP A 702 37.41 -27.99 -27.76
CA ASP A 702 37.48 -26.70 -28.44
C ASP A 702 38.90 -26.09 -28.49
N VAL A 703 39.92 -26.94 -28.67
CA VAL A 703 41.33 -26.53 -28.76
C VAL A 703 41.52 -25.45 -29.83
N ARG A 704 42.13 -24.33 -29.45
CA ARG A 704 42.58 -23.25 -30.31
C ARG A 704 44.09 -23.12 -30.19
N ILE A 705 44.78 -23.20 -31.32
CA ILE A 705 46.24 -23.06 -31.41
C ILE A 705 46.61 -21.68 -31.96
N TRP A 706 47.68 -21.09 -31.44
CA TRP A 706 48.12 -19.75 -31.82
C TRP A 706 49.63 -19.58 -31.61
N ARG A 707 50.19 -18.51 -32.19
CA ARG A 707 51.61 -18.11 -32.04
C ARG A 707 51.72 -16.90 -31.10
N PRO A 708 52.60 -16.92 -30.08
CA PRO A 708 52.83 -15.79 -29.17
C PRO A 708 53.19 -14.48 -29.87
N SER A 709 53.93 -14.58 -30.97
CA SER A 709 54.28 -13.46 -31.83
C SER A 709 54.39 -13.97 -33.27
N ALA A 710 54.36 -13.04 -34.24
CA ALA A 710 54.66 -13.38 -35.63
C ALA A 710 56.06 -13.98 -35.81
N GLU A 711 56.94 -13.74 -34.84
CA GLU A 711 58.34 -14.14 -34.83
C GLU A 711 58.64 -15.46 -34.09
N SER A 712 57.64 -16.09 -33.46
CA SER A 712 57.80 -17.36 -32.76
C SER A 712 57.39 -18.53 -33.64
N ASP A 713 58.15 -19.63 -33.57
CA ASP A 713 57.77 -20.93 -34.13
C ASP A 713 57.14 -21.86 -33.07
N GLU A 714 57.16 -21.44 -31.80
CA GLU A 714 56.47 -22.13 -30.71
C GLU A 714 54.96 -21.90 -30.82
N LEU A 715 54.18 -22.98 -30.69
CA LEU A 715 52.73 -22.94 -30.67
C LEU A 715 52.21 -23.05 -29.24
N HIS A 716 51.20 -22.24 -28.94
CA HIS A 716 50.46 -22.29 -27.70
C HIS A 716 49.03 -22.76 -27.98
N TYR A 717 48.38 -23.31 -26.97
CA TYR A 717 46.97 -23.68 -27.07
C TYR A 717 46.14 -23.06 -25.95
N ILE A 718 44.86 -22.87 -26.22
CA ILE A 718 43.80 -22.73 -25.22
C ILE A 718 42.67 -23.70 -25.55
N ALA A 719 42.10 -24.33 -24.54
CA ALA A 719 41.06 -25.34 -24.65
C ALA A 719 40.15 -25.27 -23.43
N THR A 720 39.08 -26.06 -23.42
CA THR A 720 38.28 -26.31 -22.22
C THR A 720 38.35 -27.77 -21.81
N THR A 721 38.37 -28.05 -20.51
CA THR A 721 38.44 -29.42 -19.96
C THR A 721 37.83 -29.45 -18.59
N SER A 722 37.24 -30.60 -18.22
CA SER A 722 36.81 -30.89 -16.84
C SER A 722 37.75 -31.83 -16.12
N ASP A 723 38.35 -32.81 -16.78
CA ASP A 723 39.24 -33.81 -16.17
C ASP A 723 40.65 -33.30 -15.84
N HIS A 724 41.17 -32.33 -16.59
CA HIS A 724 42.44 -31.64 -16.29
C HIS A 724 42.26 -30.30 -15.57
N SER A 725 41.02 -29.93 -15.24
CA SER A 725 40.72 -28.73 -14.45
C SER A 725 41.21 -28.85 -13.00
N TYR A 726 41.35 -27.73 -12.30
CA TYR A 726 41.75 -27.73 -10.88
C TYR A 726 40.61 -28.11 -9.92
N ASP A 727 39.35 -28.06 -10.34
CA ASP A 727 38.15 -28.24 -9.50
C ASP A 727 37.11 -29.22 -10.05
N GLY A 728 37.40 -29.92 -11.15
CA GLY A 728 36.49 -30.87 -11.80
C GLY A 728 35.37 -30.22 -12.62
N LYS A 729 35.30 -28.89 -12.71
CA LYS A 729 34.34 -28.14 -13.53
C LYS A 729 34.93 -27.82 -14.91
N ILE A 730 34.12 -27.36 -15.85
CA ILE A 730 34.63 -27.00 -17.18
C ILE A 730 35.42 -25.69 -17.05
N ARG A 731 36.74 -25.77 -17.25
CA ARG A 731 37.68 -24.64 -17.14
C ARG A 731 38.47 -24.44 -18.41
N GLN A 732 38.85 -23.19 -18.65
CA GLN A 732 39.87 -22.88 -19.65
C GLN A 732 41.21 -23.48 -19.22
N HIS A 733 41.94 -24.01 -20.18
CA HIS A 733 43.20 -24.71 -19.99
C HIS A 733 44.16 -24.37 -21.11
N THR A 734 45.39 -24.03 -20.78
CA THR A 734 46.36 -23.45 -21.73
C THR A 734 47.76 -23.94 -21.46
N GLY A 735 48.64 -23.87 -22.46
CA GLY A 735 50.03 -24.32 -22.38
C GLY A 735 50.69 -24.33 -23.75
N VAL A 736 51.80 -25.05 -23.85
CA VAL A 736 52.57 -25.24 -25.09
C VAL A 736 51.98 -26.40 -25.90
N TYR A 737 51.80 -26.18 -27.19
CA TYR A 737 51.37 -27.17 -28.17
C TYR A 737 52.59 -27.71 -28.91
N ASN A 738 53.22 -28.76 -28.38
CA ASN A 738 54.47 -29.28 -28.89
C ASN A 738 54.22 -30.29 -30.02
N VAL A 739 54.49 -29.87 -31.25
CA VAL A 739 54.28 -30.68 -32.47
C VAL A 739 55.38 -31.72 -32.72
N GLU A 740 56.55 -31.59 -32.11
CA GLU A 740 57.65 -32.54 -32.28
C GLU A 740 57.45 -33.77 -31.39
N THR A 741 56.95 -33.56 -30.17
CA THR A 741 56.64 -34.63 -29.23
C THR A 741 55.18 -35.08 -29.32
N HIS A 742 54.35 -34.38 -30.09
CA HIS A 742 52.90 -34.55 -30.16
C HIS A 742 52.22 -34.47 -28.78
N THR A 743 52.63 -33.49 -27.96
CA THR A 743 52.09 -33.34 -26.61
C THR A 743 51.68 -31.92 -26.24
N TYR A 744 50.80 -31.82 -25.25
CA TYR A 744 50.48 -30.59 -24.53
C TYR A 744 51.39 -30.46 -23.32
N GLU A 745 52.24 -29.43 -23.31
CA GLU A 745 53.29 -29.23 -22.30
C GLU A 745 53.05 -27.95 -21.50
N GLN A 746 53.65 -27.87 -20.31
CA GLN A 746 53.57 -26.69 -19.43
C GLN A 746 52.12 -26.22 -19.17
N SER A 747 51.23 -27.20 -19.02
CA SER A 747 49.80 -27.03 -19.01
C SER A 747 49.28 -26.39 -17.70
N LYS A 748 48.32 -25.46 -17.82
CA LYS A 748 47.71 -24.75 -16.70
C LYS A 748 46.21 -24.58 -16.86
N SER A 749 45.46 -24.93 -15.82
CA SER A 749 44.03 -24.60 -15.69
C SER A 749 43.86 -23.18 -15.16
N LEU A 750 43.01 -22.38 -15.81
CA LEU A 750 42.75 -20.98 -15.45
C LEU A 750 41.57 -20.89 -14.47
N LYS A 751 41.70 -19.97 -13.50
CA LYS A 751 40.63 -19.65 -12.56
C LYS A 751 39.73 -18.56 -13.15
N PRO A 752 38.41 -18.74 -13.15
CA PRO A 752 37.50 -17.72 -13.64
C PRO A 752 37.46 -16.51 -12.69
N PRO A 753 37.09 -15.31 -13.19
CA PRO A 753 36.98 -14.11 -12.36
C PRO A 753 35.83 -14.21 -11.34
N MET A 754 34.82 -15.05 -11.61
CA MET A 754 33.68 -15.31 -10.74
C MET A 754 33.42 -16.83 -10.65
N PRO A 755 32.78 -17.34 -9.59
CA PRO A 755 32.42 -18.77 -9.50
C PRO A 755 31.40 -19.16 -10.56
N THR A 756 31.78 -20.00 -11.52
CA THR A 756 30.92 -20.52 -12.61
C THR A 756 31.03 -22.04 -12.70
N ASP A 757 30.04 -22.67 -13.32
CA ASP A 757 30.04 -24.11 -13.62
C ASP A 757 30.68 -24.44 -14.99
N CYS A 758 30.69 -23.48 -15.91
CA CYS A 758 31.25 -23.61 -17.25
C CYS A 758 31.88 -22.30 -17.72
N GLU A 759 33.05 -22.40 -18.36
CA GLU A 759 33.82 -21.28 -18.95
C GLU A 759 33.88 -21.36 -20.49
N LYS A 760 33.01 -22.17 -21.10
CA LYS A 760 32.65 -22.01 -22.51
C LYS A 760 31.67 -20.85 -22.63
#